data_AF-A0A0T1WFL4-F1
#
_entry.id   AF-A0A0T1WFL4-F1
#
_cell.length_a   1.000
_cell.length_b   1.000
_cell.length_c   1.000
_cell.angle_alpha   90.00
_cell.angle_beta   90.00
_cell.angle_gamma   90.00
#
_symmetry.space_group_name_H-M   'P 1'
#
loop_
_entity.id
_entity.type
_entity.pdbx_description
1 polymer ?
#
loop_
_entity_poly.entity_id
_entity_poly.type
_entity_poly.pdbx_seq_one_letter_code
_entity_poly.pdbx_strand_id
1 'polypeptide(L)'
;MIGPETLTFTRDRLKASPPTILFTTTEMVNRELGSKDFRRVLIGDDTRSPEFVLLDEIHTYSGTHGAQVANLLRRWRAEVATPPHIVGLSATLADPIGFFADLTGLPTSNIAVVHTENAEMEEVGREYFLALRGDPAARMALLSTTIQTTMLIRRMLDPAPDGPSAGAFGSKLFVFMDDLDITNRLHSQLQDAEGWRSGGVNRKPEGSLATLRASTGPDVRARDEAGQVWQMAEELGTLDRPVRVARTTSRDGGVDARADIVVATASLEVGFDDPSVGAVIQHKAPRDPAQFIQRRGRAGRNPAMRPWTVVVLSDFGRDRLAFQSYEALFDPVVPRVALPLRNRSILKMQATWWLLDRLSRFGPGTSIASVIDKPWSTSYRQSQRDQATRLLGHVRDQLQATSLERMGRQLQRALSLTDEDLRAVLWDYPRGLIPSVFPTLIRGLEVAASELPLSEHDWPRPLADFLPPTLFSPLQTPAIEVSTPWQRESPESEPVSQGMRQFAPGRVSYRYAHNGRRDRLWVEPPLPEAQALDLGAFCDDYVDLEPPPNRSAARLVQLRALNVIKPSETTPDSSFAEWTWDVAFRHDGDPAVLDIPGGTPWGRVVAGFEAFTHRHRCAQTVWRYADAFVAERNLAGAPPKTRHSVTVDGHEVSVGFVLDVDAVALTVRLPESLPDSLALVRSLRVARMEFLIRNAGPVVDLVPSVFTREWLHQILLSVLVVGSDGGSIDATLDGLSDEELRTSMLRGAREVFGALDMSEQSGGDGQPDANLIGEIAAALDVSGVTAELRAAASVLSCEPNPEWQAWLDERYLTTLASAVAEAIQSSCPEVDASELRIDIAAAAAGEGERVARIHISEDEPGGLGVVEALVDRYVEDPRNFWSLVETALSACDGERVDENMRRFLALASSSPIADRLAHIRAAGDLASLTEGWRQLRTVMFEVGLACDHSIVSALSTRLLRPGSSPALEGLVADLVGRWDAIESRLGVDVELRVFAYVAASDPEIRRRLQGIAMVRAGQPGWEIGQIVGLLWSRGYRLRSSALQSYSPFRNYEPTDRLLFADVVRPPESIVDSTDPQWRDAVDTRLREAATVTVRAPTDDSAAGVIREFLTVPTNVDVLEFHPRVVGLSRSTDGIDVKIELREARQ
;
A
#
# COMPACT_ATOMS: atom_id res chain seq x y z
N MET A 1 -12.35 -12.48 43.22
CA MET A 1 -12.05 -13.84 42.72
C MET A 1 -13.15 -14.22 41.74
N ILE A 2 -12.85 -14.26 40.45
CA ILE A 2 -13.77 -14.74 39.42
C ILE A 2 -13.58 -16.27 39.37
N GLY A 3 -14.55 -17.04 39.84
CA GLY A 3 -14.51 -18.51 39.87
C GLY A 3 -15.19 -19.15 38.65
N PRO A 4 -15.14 -20.49 38.52
CA PRO A 4 -15.83 -21.24 37.45
C PRO A 4 -17.37 -21.16 37.51
N GLU A 5 -17.92 -20.67 38.63
CA GLU A 5 -19.35 -20.35 38.81
C GLU A 5 -19.75 -19.03 38.09
N THR A 6 -18.77 -18.14 37.85
CA THR A 6 -18.97 -16.80 37.24
C THR A 6 -18.57 -16.72 35.77
N LEU A 7 -17.76 -17.66 35.27
CA LEU A 7 -17.29 -17.69 33.88
C LEU A 7 -17.81 -18.93 33.15
N THR A 8 -18.42 -18.72 31.99
CA THR A 8 -18.92 -19.80 31.14
C THR A 8 -17.94 -20.08 30.01
N PHE A 9 -17.30 -21.25 30.04
CA PHE A 9 -16.24 -21.62 29.08
C PHE A 9 -16.71 -22.57 27.96
N THR A 10 -17.92 -23.13 28.03
CA THR A 10 -18.42 -24.07 27.02
C THR A 10 -19.66 -23.55 26.31
N ARG A 11 -19.77 -23.84 25.01
CA ARG A 11 -20.94 -23.49 24.19
C ARG A 11 -22.24 -24.08 24.75
N ASP A 12 -22.21 -25.30 25.26
CA ASP A 12 -23.41 -25.96 25.81
C ASP A 12 -23.93 -25.24 27.07
N ARG A 13 -23.04 -24.76 27.94
CA ARG A 13 -23.44 -23.96 29.09
C ARG A 13 -23.94 -22.58 28.68
N LEU A 14 -23.33 -21.93 27.68
CA LEU A 14 -23.81 -20.65 27.14
C LEU A 14 -25.25 -20.76 26.63
N LYS A 15 -25.57 -21.85 25.91
CA LYS A 15 -26.93 -22.13 25.41
C LYS A 15 -27.92 -22.39 26.55
N ALA A 16 -27.52 -23.18 27.55
CA ALA A 16 -28.40 -23.52 28.67
C ALA A 16 -28.65 -22.34 29.61
N SER A 17 -27.65 -21.50 29.84
CA SER A 17 -27.68 -20.38 30.78
C SER A 17 -26.96 -19.15 30.20
N PRO A 18 -27.68 -18.25 29.50
CA PRO A 18 -27.09 -17.05 28.90
C PRO A 18 -26.41 -16.13 29.93
N PRO A 19 -25.15 -15.69 29.69
CA PRO A 19 -24.39 -14.90 30.65
C PRO A 19 -24.90 -13.46 30.75
N THR A 20 -24.60 -12.75 31.83
CA THR A 20 -24.95 -11.31 31.99
C THR A 20 -24.17 -10.43 31.03
N ILE A 21 -22.88 -10.73 30.84
CA ILE A 21 -21.98 -10.06 29.89
C ILE A 21 -21.51 -11.12 28.90
N LEU A 22 -21.71 -10.87 27.61
CA LEU A 22 -21.30 -11.75 26.53
C LEU A 22 -20.15 -11.10 25.75
N PHE A 23 -18.98 -11.73 25.77
CA PHE A 23 -17.90 -11.44 24.83
C PHE A 23 -18.08 -12.33 23.61
N THR A 24 -18.20 -11.73 22.44
CA THR A 24 -18.39 -12.43 21.17
C THR A 24 -17.68 -11.68 20.06
N THR A 25 -17.47 -12.34 18.93
CA THR A 25 -16.97 -11.71 17.70
C THR A 25 -18.11 -11.50 16.71
N THR A 26 -17.92 -10.61 15.73
CA THR A 26 -18.86 -10.39 14.63
C THR A 26 -19.09 -11.67 13.82
N GLU A 27 -18.07 -12.53 13.68
CA GLU A 27 -18.17 -13.80 12.94
C GLU A 27 -19.12 -14.76 13.64
N MET A 28 -18.98 -14.88 14.96
CA MET A 28 -19.85 -15.73 15.78
C MET A 28 -21.30 -15.23 15.70
N VAL A 29 -21.51 -13.91 15.75
CA VAL A 29 -22.84 -13.31 15.59
C VAL A 29 -23.39 -13.62 14.20
N ASN A 30 -22.64 -13.36 13.13
CA ASN A 30 -23.11 -13.59 11.76
C ASN A 30 -23.44 -15.07 11.48
N ARG A 31 -22.61 -15.99 11.99
CA ARG A 31 -22.79 -17.44 11.78
C ARG A 31 -23.97 -18.02 12.54
N GLU A 32 -24.22 -17.53 13.75
CA GLU A 32 -25.18 -18.13 14.68
C GLU A 32 -26.46 -17.29 14.85
N LEU A 33 -26.63 -16.16 14.15
CA LEU A 33 -27.81 -15.30 14.25
C LEU A 33 -29.12 -16.06 13.95
N GLY A 34 -29.10 -16.93 12.93
CA GLY A 34 -30.22 -17.83 12.59
C GLY A 34 -30.36 -19.07 13.48
N SER A 35 -29.37 -19.37 14.31
CA SER A 35 -29.34 -20.59 15.13
C SER A 35 -30.33 -20.52 16.28
N LYS A 36 -31.27 -21.48 16.38
CA LYS A 36 -32.27 -21.48 17.47
C LYS A 36 -31.63 -21.53 18.85
N ASP A 37 -30.55 -22.29 19.00
CA ASP A 37 -29.84 -22.47 20.27
C ASP A 37 -29.14 -21.20 20.75
N PHE A 38 -28.51 -20.46 19.82
CA PHE A 38 -27.74 -19.26 20.14
C PHE A 38 -28.58 -17.98 20.09
N ARG A 39 -29.76 -17.99 19.47
CA ARG A 39 -30.62 -16.82 19.37
C ARG A 39 -30.93 -16.19 20.72
N ARG A 40 -31.33 -17.00 21.72
CA ARG A 40 -31.59 -16.50 23.09
C ARG A 40 -30.35 -15.85 23.71
N VAL A 41 -29.16 -16.31 23.35
CA VAL A 41 -27.88 -15.77 23.85
C VAL A 41 -27.54 -14.45 23.16
N LEU A 42 -27.77 -14.35 21.84
CA LEU A 42 -27.33 -13.23 21.01
C LEU A 42 -28.29 -12.04 20.98
N ILE A 43 -29.60 -12.29 20.93
CA ILE A 43 -30.63 -11.23 20.80
C ILE A 43 -31.59 -11.17 21.99
N GLY A 44 -31.58 -12.19 22.86
CA GLY A 44 -32.50 -12.30 23.98
C GLY A 44 -33.85 -12.95 23.68
N ASP A 45 -34.80 -12.75 24.59
CA ASP A 45 -36.21 -13.15 24.51
C ASP A 45 -37.12 -12.03 25.10
N ASP A 46 -38.44 -12.25 25.11
CA ASP A 46 -39.41 -11.25 25.60
C ASP A 46 -39.21 -10.83 27.07
N THR A 47 -38.42 -11.59 27.84
CA THR A 47 -38.12 -11.30 29.25
C THR A 47 -36.74 -10.71 29.47
N ARG A 48 -35.84 -10.83 28.49
CA ARG A 48 -34.43 -10.44 28.63
C ARG A 48 -33.84 -10.12 27.26
N SER A 49 -33.60 -8.84 26.98
CA SER A 49 -32.90 -8.35 25.79
C SER A 49 -31.59 -7.64 26.17
N PRO A 50 -30.58 -7.59 25.28
CA PRO A 50 -29.40 -6.77 25.49
C PRO A 50 -29.76 -5.29 25.67
N GLU A 51 -29.30 -4.68 26.76
CA GLU A 51 -29.49 -3.24 27.04
C GLU A 51 -28.31 -2.39 26.54
N PHE A 52 -27.11 -2.98 26.48
CA PHE A 52 -25.88 -2.32 26.07
C PHE A 52 -25.12 -3.16 25.04
N VAL A 53 -24.52 -2.49 24.06
CA VAL A 53 -23.57 -3.07 23.11
C VAL A 53 -22.31 -2.23 23.12
N LEU A 54 -21.18 -2.84 23.44
CA LEU A 54 -19.87 -2.23 23.31
C LEU A 54 -19.23 -2.74 22.03
N LEU A 55 -18.91 -1.84 21.11
CA LEU A 55 -18.13 -2.09 19.92
C LEU A 55 -16.73 -1.56 20.21
N ASP A 56 -15.78 -2.47 20.40
CA ASP A 56 -14.39 -2.09 20.64
C ASP A 56 -13.69 -1.82 19.30
N GLU A 57 -12.78 -0.85 19.30
CA GLU A 57 -11.85 -0.55 18.20
C GLU A 57 -12.56 -0.38 16.84
N ILE A 58 -13.62 0.45 16.82
CA ILE A 58 -14.56 0.56 15.70
C ILE A 58 -13.91 1.01 14.39
N HIS A 59 -12.75 1.67 14.42
CA HIS A 59 -11.98 2.05 13.22
C HIS A 59 -11.45 0.85 12.44
N THR A 60 -11.39 -0.34 13.05
CA THR A 60 -11.01 -1.59 12.37
C THR A 60 -12.07 -2.05 11.37
N TYR A 61 -13.31 -1.60 11.55
CA TYR A 61 -14.39 -1.83 10.62
C TYR A 61 -14.30 -0.84 9.46
N SER A 62 -13.41 -1.09 8.50
CA SER A 62 -13.26 -0.25 7.30
C SER A 62 -13.51 -1.03 6.01
N GLY A 63 -13.70 -0.30 4.91
CA GLY A 63 -13.89 -0.89 3.58
C GLY A 63 -15.01 -1.93 3.51
N THR A 64 -14.80 -2.96 2.70
CA THR A 64 -15.78 -4.04 2.48
C THR A 64 -16.09 -4.81 3.78
N HIS A 65 -15.09 -5.10 4.61
CA HIS A 65 -15.28 -5.75 5.92
C HIS A 65 -16.19 -4.92 6.83
N GLY A 66 -15.92 -3.62 6.96
CA GLY A 66 -16.71 -2.70 7.76
C GLY A 66 -18.16 -2.59 7.29
N ALA A 67 -18.39 -2.54 5.96
CA ALA A 67 -19.74 -2.56 5.41
C ALA A 67 -20.48 -3.88 5.70
N GLN A 68 -19.79 -5.03 5.68
CA GLN A 68 -20.41 -6.30 6.08
C GLN A 68 -20.78 -6.31 7.56
N VAL A 69 -19.91 -5.81 8.45
CA VAL A 69 -20.19 -5.68 9.89
C VAL A 69 -21.35 -4.72 10.13
N ALA A 70 -21.39 -3.59 9.43
CA ALA A 70 -22.46 -2.61 9.56
C ALA A 70 -23.82 -3.21 9.14
N ASN A 71 -23.86 -3.99 8.06
CA ASN A 71 -25.08 -4.69 7.64
C ASN A 71 -25.47 -5.83 8.61
N LEU A 72 -24.50 -6.52 9.20
CA LEU A 72 -24.75 -7.47 10.29
C LEU A 72 -25.40 -6.78 11.50
N LEU A 73 -24.88 -5.63 11.93
CA LEU A 73 -25.44 -4.88 13.05
C LEU A 73 -26.88 -4.45 12.77
N ARG A 74 -27.19 -4.01 11.53
CA ARG A 74 -28.57 -3.72 11.11
C ARG A 74 -29.47 -4.96 11.17
N ARG A 75 -29.01 -6.10 10.64
CA ARG A 75 -29.72 -7.39 10.73
C ARG A 75 -29.98 -7.79 12.18
N TRP A 76 -28.97 -7.69 13.03
CA TRP A 76 -29.06 -8.03 14.45
C TRP A 76 -30.05 -7.10 15.16
N ARG A 77 -29.95 -5.78 14.98
CA ARG A 77 -30.87 -4.78 15.58
C ARG A 77 -32.32 -5.00 15.16
N ALA A 78 -32.56 -5.43 13.92
CA ALA A 78 -33.90 -5.74 13.43
C ALA A 78 -34.53 -6.96 14.12
N GLU A 79 -33.73 -7.78 14.81
CA GLU A 79 -34.16 -8.98 15.51
C GLU A 79 -34.26 -8.79 17.04
N VAL A 80 -33.59 -7.78 17.60
CA VAL A 80 -33.64 -7.48 19.04
C VAL A 80 -34.98 -6.85 19.39
N ALA A 81 -35.60 -7.32 20.48
CA ALA A 81 -36.90 -6.84 20.95
C ALA A 81 -36.88 -5.37 21.42
N THR A 82 -35.82 -4.98 22.13
CA THR A 82 -35.64 -3.62 22.68
C THR A 82 -34.35 -3.00 22.14
N PRO A 83 -34.37 -1.79 21.55
CA PRO A 83 -33.15 -1.14 21.06
C PRO A 83 -32.12 -0.92 22.18
N PRO A 84 -30.87 -1.41 22.04
CA PRO A 84 -29.83 -1.22 23.04
C PRO A 84 -29.17 0.16 22.92
N HIS A 85 -28.50 0.59 24.01
CA HIS A 85 -27.52 1.67 23.97
C HIS A 85 -26.20 1.14 23.37
N ILE A 86 -25.66 1.80 22.35
CA ILE A 86 -24.45 1.35 21.64
C ILE A 86 -23.32 2.32 21.93
N VAL A 87 -22.18 1.80 22.38
CA VAL A 87 -20.95 2.55 22.64
C VAL A 87 -19.86 2.03 21.71
N GLY A 88 -19.23 2.93 20.95
CA GLY A 88 -18.08 2.62 20.11
C GLY A 88 -16.79 3.20 20.71
N LEU A 89 -15.71 2.43 20.70
CA LEU A 89 -14.38 2.87 21.14
C LEU A 89 -13.45 2.98 19.94
N SER A 90 -12.73 4.09 19.78
CA SER A 90 -11.71 4.26 18.74
C SER A 90 -10.71 5.35 19.12
N ALA A 91 -9.48 5.22 18.64
CA ALA A 91 -8.41 6.20 18.84
C ALA A 91 -8.12 7.09 17.62
N THR A 92 -8.52 6.68 16.40
CA THR A 92 -7.97 7.24 15.16
C THR A 92 -9.04 7.49 14.08
N LEU A 93 -10.20 8.04 14.44
CA LEU A 93 -11.23 8.43 13.45
C LEU A 93 -11.26 9.95 13.23
N ALA A 94 -11.15 10.38 11.98
CA ALA A 94 -11.28 11.79 11.60
C ALA A 94 -12.73 12.31 11.70
N ASP A 95 -13.72 11.46 11.38
CA ASP A 95 -15.17 11.78 11.51
C ASP A 95 -15.89 10.69 12.33
N PRO A 96 -15.79 10.72 13.67
CA PRO A 96 -16.37 9.69 14.53
C PRO A 96 -17.89 9.64 14.49
N ILE A 97 -18.58 10.79 14.30
CA ILE A 97 -20.06 10.83 14.25
C ILE A 97 -20.57 10.16 12.98
N GLY A 98 -20.05 10.58 11.82
CA GLY A 98 -20.47 10.04 10.53
C GLY A 98 -20.18 8.55 10.44
N PHE A 99 -18.96 8.14 10.80
CA PHE A 99 -18.55 6.74 10.79
C PHE A 99 -19.43 5.87 11.70
N PHE A 100 -19.72 6.31 12.93
CA PHE A 100 -20.55 5.54 13.86
C PHE A 100 -22.01 5.46 13.41
N ALA A 101 -22.53 6.50 12.74
CA ALA A 101 -23.84 6.47 12.11
C ALA A 101 -23.92 5.41 11.01
N ASP A 102 -22.90 5.37 10.13
CA ASP A 102 -22.81 4.41 9.03
C ASP A 102 -22.65 2.98 9.55
N LEU A 103 -21.84 2.77 10.59
CA LEU A 103 -21.61 1.46 11.19
C LEU A 103 -22.88 0.91 11.85
N THR A 104 -23.57 1.72 12.65
CA THR A 104 -24.70 1.26 13.48
C THR A 104 -26.06 1.38 12.79
N GLY A 105 -26.19 2.22 11.76
CA GLY A 105 -27.46 2.60 11.15
C GLY A 105 -28.33 3.46 12.08
N LEU A 106 -27.70 4.30 12.92
CA LEU A 106 -28.38 5.29 13.76
C LEU A 106 -28.28 6.69 13.13
N PRO A 107 -29.29 7.55 13.30
CA PRO A 107 -29.21 8.93 12.83
C PRO A 107 -28.17 9.71 13.63
N THR A 108 -27.45 10.61 12.97
CA THR A 108 -26.40 11.46 13.58
C THR A 108 -26.90 12.29 14.76
N SER A 109 -28.18 12.69 14.76
CA SER A 109 -28.81 13.41 15.87
C SER A 109 -28.86 12.63 17.19
N ASN A 110 -28.68 11.30 17.14
CA ASN A 110 -28.73 10.42 18.29
C ASN A 110 -27.33 9.95 18.73
N ILE A 111 -26.28 10.56 18.18
CA ILE A 111 -24.89 10.18 18.44
C ILE A 111 -24.18 11.35 19.12
N ALA A 112 -23.45 11.05 20.19
CA ALA A 112 -22.60 12.00 20.88
C ALA A 112 -21.17 11.46 20.93
N VAL A 113 -20.19 12.32 20.65
CA VAL A 113 -18.77 11.98 20.75
C VAL A 113 -18.25 12.46 22.08
N VAL A 114 -17.56 11.57 22.78
CA VAL A 114 -16.83 11.88 24.00
C VAL A 114 -15.34 11.86 23.64
N HIS A 115 -14.70 13.03 23.69
CA HIS A 115 -13.26 13.18 23.45
C HIS A 115 -12.69 14.20 24.45
N THR A 116 -11.40 14.09 24.74
CA THR A 116 -10.69 14.99 25.66
C THR A 116 -10.25 16.25 24.92
N GLU A 117 -10.48 17.43 25.50
CA GLU A 117 -9.99 18.69 24.93
C GLU A 117 -8.51 18.93 25.26
N ASN A 118 -7.77 19.65 24.41
CA ASN A 118 -6.36 19.99 24.69
C ASN A 118 -6.17 20.73 26.03
N ALA A 119 -7.19 21.46 26.49
CA ALA A 119 -7.16 22.14 27.78
C ALA A 119 -7.30 21.19 28.99
N GLU A 120 -7.78 19.97 28.76
CA GLU A 120 -7.95 18.91 29.77
C GLU A 120 -6.75 17.95 29.82
N MET A 121 -5.79 18.11 28.90
CA MET A 121 -4.62 17.24 28.76
C MET A 121 -3.43 17.76 29.59
N GLU A 122 -2.69 16.84 30.22
CA GLU A 122 -1.40 17.11 30.84
C GLU A 122 -0.29 16.43 30.04
N GLU A 123 0.75 17.16 29.66
CA GLU A 123 1.91 16.61 28.96
C GLU A 123 2.82 15.85 29.94
N VAL A 124 2.83 14.52 29.85
CA VAL A 124 3.64 13.63 30.70
C VAL A 124 4.51 12.71 29.84
N GLY A 125 5.79 12.59 30.20
CA GLY A 125 6.72 11.64 29.57
C GLY A 125 7.42 12.16 28.31
N ARG A 126 8.02 11.24 27.55
CA ARG A 126 8.69 11.50 26.25
C ARG A 126 8.62 10.25 25.38
N GLU A 127 8.31 10.39 24.11
CA GLU A 127 8.45 9.29 23.14
C GLU A 127 9.75 9.46 22.34
N TYR A 128 10.44 8.36 22.06
CA TYR A 128 11.62 8.33 21.19
C TYR A 128 11.26 7.64 19.87
N PHE A 129 11.57 8.30 18.76
CA PHE A 129 11.35 7.73 17.43
C PHE A 129 12.65 7.71 16.65
N LEU A 130 12.92 6.59 15.98
CA LEU A 130 14.12 6.38 15.18
C LEU A 130 13.77 5.77 13.81
N ALA A 131 14.03 6.51 12.73
CA ALA A 131 14.05 5.94 11.38
C ALA A 131 15.45 5.38 11.10
N LEU A 132 15.56 4.07 10.96
CA LEU A 132 16.79 3.37 10.61
C LEU A 132 16.78 2.99 9.14
N ARG A 133 17.88 3.27 8.45
CA ARG A 133 18.09 2.83 7.07
C ARG A 133 19.08 1.66 7.06
N GLY A 134 18.72 0.58 6.38
CA GLY A 134 19.65 -0.53 6.13
C GLY A 134 20.82 -0.10 5.24
N ASP A 135 22.02 -0.60 5.53
CA ASP A 135 23.20 -0.38 4.69
C ASP A 135 23.13 -1.30 3.45
N PRO A 136 23.00 -0.74 2.22
CA PRO A 136 22.99 -1.55 1.01
C PRO A 136 24.34 -2.20 0.69
N ALA A 137 25.45 -1.64 1.16
CA ALA A 137 26.80 -2.11 0.84
C ALA A 137 27.14 -3.43 1.54
N ALA A 138 26.53 -3.67 2.70
CA ALA A 138 26.76 -4.84 3.54
C ALA A 138 26.20 -6.16 2.96
N ARG A 139 25.50 -6.13 1.81
CA ARG A 139 24.86 -7.31 1.15
C ARG A 139 23.88 -8.09 2.04
N MET A 140 23.51 -7.51 3.19
CA MET A 140 22.59 -8.11 4.13
C MET A 140 21.16 -7.76 3.73
N ALA A 141 20.28 -8.76 3.71
CA ALA A 141 18.85 -8.50 3.57
C ALA A 141 18.39 -7.51 4.65
N LEU A 142 17.43 -6.63 4.34
CA LEU A 142 16.85 -5.68 5.30
C LEU A 142 16.37 -6.37 6.60
N LEU A 143 15.97 -7.64 6.49
CA LEU A 143 15.63 -8.49 7.63
C LEU A 143 16.78 -8.64 8.61
N SER A 144 18.03 -8.71 8.16
CA SER A 144 19.21 -8.74 9.04
C SER A 144 19.32 -7.45 9.85
N THR A 145 19.13 -6.28 9.24
CA THR A 145 19.09 -5.00 9.97
C THR A 145 17.98 -5.01 11.02
N THR A 146 16.81 -5.56 10.67
CA THR A 146 15.69 -5.71 11.61
C THR A 146 16.04 -6.66 12.77
N ILE A 147 16.71 -7.78 12.49
CA ILE A 147 17.18 -8.75 13.49
C ILE A 147 18.19 -8.10 14.45
N GLN A 148 19.20 -7.40 13.92
CA GLN A 148 20.22 -6.74 14.73
C GLN A 148 19.64 -5.61 15.59
N THR A 149 18.75 -4.81 15.02
CA THR A 149 18.01 -3.77 15.74
C THR A 149 17.20 -4.39 16.87
N THR A 150 16.50 -5.48 16.58
CA THR A 150 15.68 -6.23 17.55
C THR A 150 16.53 -6.77 18.71
N MET A 151 17.69 -7.39 18.39
CA MET A 151 18.63 -7.89 19.40
C MET A 151 19.16 -6.78 20.30
N LEU A 152 19.54 -5.64 19.73
CA LEU A 152 20.08 -4.49 20.46
C LEU A 152 19.01 -3.83 21.33
N ILE A 153 17.90 -3.41 20.74
CA ILE A 153 16.82 -2.71 21.45
C ILE A 153 16.33 -3.54 22.63
N ARG A 154 16.05 -4.85 22.44
CA ARG A 154 15.60 -5.70 23.55
C ARG A 154 16.60 -5.71 24.72
N ARG A 155 17.90 -5.64 24.46
CA ARG A 155 18.96 -5.63 25.48
C ARG A 155 19.15 -4.27 26.14
N MET A 156 18.73 -3.18 25.49
CA MET A 156 18.73 -1.83 26.06
C MET A 156 17.52 -1.55 26.95
N LEU A 157 16.43 -2.31 26.78
CA LEU A 157 15.27 -2.26 27.68
C LEU A 157 15.59 -2.83 29.06
N ASP A 158 14.71 -2.60 30.03
CA ASP A 158 14.86 -3.20 31.35
C ASP A 158 14.91 -4.74 31.25
N PRO A 159 15.79 -5.40 32.03
CA PRO A 159 15.85 -6.86 32.08
C PRO A 159 14.57 -7.49 32.63
N ALA A 160 13.83 -6.77 33.47
CA ALA A 160 12.58 -7.19 34.10
C ALA A 160 11.71 -5.96 34.40
N PRO A 161 10.40 -6.12 34.67
CA PRO A 161 9.51 -5.00 34.97
C PRO A 161 9.96 -4.10 36.12
N ASP A 162 10.55 -4.68 37.18
CA ASP A 162 11.15 -3.94 38.31
C ASP A 162 12.63 -3.58 38.04
N GLY A 163 12.95 -3.26 36.79
CA GLY A 163 14.31 -3.03 36.31
C GLY A 163 14.97 -1.76 36.87
N PRO A 164 16.23 -1.50 36.49
CA PRO A 164 17.01 -0.36 36.98
C PRO A 164 16.36 0.99 36.65
N SER A 165 15.52 1.07 35.61
CA SER A 165 14.80 2.29 35.24
C SER A 165 13.45 2.48 35.95
N ALA A 166 13.06 1.56 36.84
CA ALA A 166 11.74 1.52 37.49
C ALA A 166 10.57 1.56 36.47
N GLY A 167 10.73 0.86 35.34
CA GLY A 167 9.72 0.77 34.29
C GLY A 167 9.71 1.93 33.29
N ALA A 168 10.67 2.87 33.37
CA ALA A 168 10.77 3.99 32.45
C ALA A 168 11.03 3.54 31.00
N PHE A 169 11.69 2.39 30.77
CA PHE A 169 11.93 1.87 29.42
C PHE A 169 11.14 0.60 29.09
N GLY A 170 10.38 0.04 30.02
CA GLY A 170 9.73 -1.26 29.83
C GLY A 170 10.72 -2.41 29.65
N SER A 171 10.23 -3.64 29.50
CA SER A 171 11.04 -4.87 29.40
C SER A 171 10.72 -5.76 28.20
N LYS A 172 9.74 -5.42 27.37
CA LYS A 172 9.33 -6.18 26.18
C LYS A 172 9.39 -5.36 24.90
N LEU A 173 9.56 -6.07 23.79
CA LEU A 173 9.66 -5.50 22.45
C LEU A 173 8.67 -6.17 21.48
N PHE A 174 7.90 -5.38 20.74
CA PHE A 174 7.06 -5.86 19.64
C PHE A 174 7.67 -5.51 18.29
N VAL A 175 7.61 -6.44 17.33
CA VAL A 175 8.11 -6.27 15.97
C VAL A 175 6.99 -6.53 14.97
N PHE A 176 6.59 -5.51 14.22
CA PHE A 176 5.48 -5.54 13.28
C PHE A 176 5.93 -5.67 11.83
N MET A 177 5.18 -6.48 11.07
CA MET A 177 5.34 -6.66 9.63
C MET A 177 3.97 -6.84 8.94
N ASP A 178 3.85 -6.39 7.70
CA ASP A 178 2.58 -6.48 6.95
C ASP A 178 2.39 -7.81 6.19
N ASP A 179 3.45 -8.61 6.03
CA ASP A 179 3.44 -9.82 5.20
C ASP A 179 3.66 -11.08 6.05
N LEU A 180 2.78 -12.07 5.90
CA LEU A 180 2.80 -13.31 6.67
C LEU A 180 4.03 -14.20 6.36
N ASP A 181 4.48 -14.24 5.10
CA ASP A 181 5.69 -14.96 4.69
C ASP A 181 6.91 -14.36 5.40
N ILE A 182 7.04 -13.03 5.33
CA ILE A 182 8.14 -12.29 5.93
C ILE A 182 8.09 -12.40 7.47
N THR A 183 6.90 -12.35 8.07
CA THR A 183 6.71 -12.52 9.52
C THR A 183 7.23 -13.88 9.99
N ASN A 184 6.84 -14.94 9.28
CA ASN A 184 7.25 -16.31 9.61
C ASN A 184 8.77 -16.49 9.44
N ARG A 185 9.32 -15.89 8.37
CA ARG A 185 10.77 -15.87 8.10
C ARG A 185 11.53 -15.15 9.22
N LEU A 186 11.11 -13.93 9.59
CA LEU A 186 11.75 -13.14 10.65
C LEU A 186 11.71 -13.88 11.98
N HIS A 187 10.55 -14.42 12.37
CA HIS A 187 10.41 -15.16 13.62
C HIS A 187 11.40 -16.34 13.70
N SER A 188 11.46 -17.14 12.64
CA SER A 188 12.39 -18.28 12.52
C SER A 188 13.86 -17.86 12.60
N GLN A 189 14.23 -16.75 11.94
CA GLN A 189 15.59 -16.22 11.92
C GLN A 189 15.98 -15.55 13.24
N LEU A 190 15.07 -14.85 13.92
CA LEU A 190 15.28 -14.30 15.26
C LEU A 190 15.49 -15.40 16.31
N GLN A 191 14.69 -16.47 16.25
CA GLN A 191 14.93 -17.64 17.11
C GLN A 191 16.33 -18.24 16.87
N ASP A 192 16.76 -18.33 15.60
CA ASP A 192 18.12 -18.78 15.27
C ASP A 192 19.20 -17.89 15.88
N ALA A 193 19.03 -16.58 15.70
CA ALA A 193 19.97 -15.55 16.13
C ALA A 193 20.07 -15.49 17.66
N GLU A 194 18.98 -15.72 18.38
CA GLU A 194 18.97 -15.81 19.85
C GLU A 194 19.43 -17.16 20.40
N GLY A 195 19.86 -18.07 19.52
CA GLY A 195 20.46 -19.34 19.90
C GLY A 195 19.45 -20.46 20.17
N TRP A 196 18.24 -20.38 19.65
CA TRP A 196 17.24 -21.45 19.74
C TRP A 196 17.28 -22.36 18.51
N ARG A 197 17.08 -23.67 18.72
CA ARG A 197 16.81 -24.60 17.62
C ARG A 197 15.37 -24.46 17.13
N SER A 198 15.09 -25.03 15.96
CA SER A 198 13.74 -25.07 15.38
C SER A 198 12.71 -25.58 16.39
N GLY A 199 11.59 -24.88 16.48
CA GLY A 199 10.53 -25.07 17.48
C GLY A 199 10.68 -24.18 18.72
N GLY A 200 11.75 -23.39 18.83
CA GLY A 200 12.03 -22.59 20.04
C GLY A 200 12.43 -23.44 21.25
N VAL A 201 12.88 -24.68 21.02
CA VAL A 201 13.23 -25.66 22.06
C VAL A 201 14.71 -25.98 22.00
N ASN A 202 15.37 -26.11 23.15
CA ASN A 202 16.80 -26.40 23.31
C ASN A 202 17.72 -25.31 22.75
N ARG A 203 18.58 -24.76 23.62
CA ARG A 203 19.55 -23.73 23.24
C ARG A 203 20.72 -24.37 22.48
N LYS A 204 21.23 -23.65 21.48
CA LYS A 204 22.49 -23.98 20.82
C LYS A 204 23.66 -23.83 21.81
N PRO A 205 24.73 -24.64 21.69
CA PRO A 205 25.91 -24.51 22.54
C PRO A 205 26.54 -23.12 22.48
N GLU A 206 26.53 -22.49 21.31
CA GLU A 206 27.12 -21.16 21.09
C GLU A 206 26.26 -20.00 21.65
N GLY A 207 25.02 -20.28 22.08
CA GLY A 207 24.11 -19.27 22.63
C GLY A 207 23.62 -18.27 21.57
N SER A 208 23.32 -17.05 22.02
CA SER A 208 22.85 -15.96 21.15
C SER A 208 24.03 -15.36 20.37
N LEU A 209 23.80 -14.97 19.11
CA LEU A 209 24.77 -14.22 18.33
C LEU A 209 25.14 -12.89 19.00
N ALA A 210 24.30 -12.34 19.86
CA ALA A 210 24.61 -11.14 20.64
C ALA A 210 25.86 -11.30 21.51
N THR A 211 26.17 -12.51 21.99
CA THR A 211 27.36 -12.78 22.81
C THR A 211 28.67 -12.49 22.07
N LEU A 212 28.67 -12.56 20.73
CA LEU A 212 29.82 -12.18 19.91
C LEU A 212 30.16 -10.67 20.03
N ARG A 213 29.25 -9.87 20.60
CA ARG A 213 29.45 -8.43 20.82
C ARG A 213 30.02 -8.11 22.20
N ALA A 214 30.47 -9.11 22.95
CA ALA A 214 31.09 -8.88 24.25
C ALA A 214 32.35 -7.99 24.14
N SER A 215 32.60 -7.17 25.15
CA SER A 215 33.80 -6.32 25.30
C SER A 215 35.09 -7.12 25.50
N THR A 216 34.98 -8.43 25.67
CA THR A 216 36.13 -9.36 25.72
C THR A 216 36.54 -9.87 24.33
N GLY A 217 35.82 -9.50 23.27
CA GLY A 217 36.10 -9.93 21.90
C GLY A 217 37.40 -9.31 21.34
N PRO A 218 38.04 -9.97 20.35
CA PRO A 218 39.27 -9.44 19.74
C PRO A 218 39.03 -8.18 18.88
N ASP A 219 37.78 -7.90 18.51
CA ASP A 219 37.35 -6.88 17.54
C ASP A 219 36.71 -5.63 18.19
N VAL A 220 36.71 -5.54 19.52
CA VAL A 220 35.98 -4.51 20.30
C VAL A 220 36.36 -3.10 19.88
N ARG A 221 37.66 -2.83 19.72
CA ARG A 221 38.12 -1.50 19.33
C ARG A 221 37.58 -1.09 17.95
N ALA A 222 37.59 -2.01 16.98
CA ALA A 222 37.06 -1.75 15.65
C ALA A 222 35.53 -1.55 15.69
N ARG A 223 34.82 -2.32 16.51
CA ARG A 223 33.39 -2.17 16.72
C ARG A 223 33.03 -0.81 17.34
N ASP A 224 33.75 -0.39 18.38
CA ASP A 224 33.55 0.91 19.03
C ASP A 224 33.84 2.07 18.08
N GLU A 225 34.92 1.99 17.30
CA GLU A 225 35.24 2.98 16.25
C GLU A 225 34.17 3.04 15.16
N ALA A 226 33.49 1.92 14.87
CA ALA A 226 32.34 1.83 13.99
C ALA A 226 30.99 2.21 14.65
N GLY A 227 31.00 2.64 15.93
CA GLY A 227 29.80 3.03 16.67
C GLY A 227 28.94 1.85 17.15
N GLN A 228 29.43 0.62 17.06
CA GLN A 228 28.77 -0.57 17.59
C GLN A 228 29.05 -0.74 19.09
N VAL A 229 28.52 0.18 19.90
CA VAL A 229 28.75 0.20 21.34
C VAL A 229 27.72 -0.68 22.05
N TRP A 230 28.14 -1.88 22.45
CA TRP A 230 27.29 -2.86 23.17
C TRP A 230 27.56 -2.92 24.69
N GLN A 231 28.52 -2.15 25.19
CA GLN A 231 28.93 -2.15 26.60
C GLN A 231 27.75 -1.95 27.56
N MET A 232 26.78 -1.11 27.19
CA MET A 232 25.60 -0.88 28.02
C MET A 232 24.77 -2.16 28.24
N ALA A 233 24.72 -3.08 27.27
CA ALA A 233 24.04 -4.37 27.43
C ALA A 233 24.77 -5.28 28.42
N GLU A 234 26.09 -5.16 28.51
CA GLU A 234 26.90 -5.91 29.49
C GLU A 234 26.69 -5.36 30.89
N GLU A 235 26.71 -4.03 31.03
CA GLU A 235 26.48 -3.34 32.31
C GLU A 235 25.07 -3.61 32.85
N LEU A 236 24.07 -3.73 31.97
CA LEU A 236 22.70 -4.13 32.32
C LEU A 236 22.55 -5.64 32.60
N GLY A 237 23.58 -6.45 32.32
CA GLY A 237 23.51 -7.92 32.42
C GLY A 237 22.52 -8.56 31.44
N THR A 238 22.26 -7.92 30.30
CA THR A 238 21.29 -8.37 29.29
C THR A 238 21.96 -9.01 28.07
N LEU A 239 23.27 -8.83 27.86
CA LEU A 239 23.97 -9.27 26.65
C LEU A 239 23.83 -10.79 26.39
N ASP A 240 24.21 -11.62 27.36
CA ASP A 240 24.25 -13.08 27.27
C ASP A 240 22.94 -13.78 27.73
N ARG A 241 22.05 -12.99 28.35
CA ARG A 241 20.76 -13.46 28.85
C ARG A 241 19.93 -14.06 27.72
N PRO A 242 19.36 -15.28 27.91
CA PRO A 242 18.48 -15.87 26.91
C PRO A 242 17.23 -15.03 26.72
N VAL A 243 16.95 -14.70 25.46
CA VAL A 243 15.78 -13.94 25.01
C VAL A 243 14.77 -14.90 24.39
N ARG A 244 13.51 -14.86 24.85
CA ARG A 244 12.42 -15.66 24.29
C ARG A 244 11.71 -14.90 23.16
N VAL A 245 11.69 -15.52 21.98
CA VAL A 245 11.04 -14.97 20.79
C VAL A 245 9.77 -15.76 20.50
N ALA A 246 8.64 -15.07 20.48
CA ALA A 246 7.33 -15.62 20.13
C ALA A 246 6.76 -14.93 18.87
N ARG A 247 5.69 -15.52 18.34
CA ARG A 247 4.94 -15.03 17.18
C ARG A 247 3.46 -14.95 17.50
N THR A 248 2.80 -13.90 17.02
CA THR A 248 1.33 -13.79 17.02
C THR A 248 0.85 -13.36 15.62
N THR A 249 0.03 -14.20 14.99
CA THR A 249 -0.53 -13.95 13.64
C THR A 249 -1.99 -14.40 13.61
N SER A 250 -2.67 -14.19 12.47
CA SER A 250 -4.04 -14.68 12.27
C SER A 250 -4.17 -16.20 12.39
N ARG A 251 -3.07 -16.97 12.28
CA ARG A 251 -3.06 -18.44 12.41
C ARG A 251 -2.78 -18.92 13.84
N ASP A 252 -2.11 -18.12 14.65
CA ASP A 252 -1.73 -18.45 16.03
C ASP A 252 -2.24 -17.36 16.98
N GLY A 253 -3.48 -17.50 17.43
CA GLY A 253 -4.10 -16.57 18.37
C GLY A 253 -3.46 -16.64 19.76
N GLY A 254 -3.31 -15.48 20.40
CA GLY A 254 -2.76 -15.33 21.75
C GLY A 254 -1.31 -14.80 21.76
N VAL A 255 -0.95 -14.17 22.88
CA VAL A 255 0.39 -13.64 23.12
C VAL A 255 1.04 -14.42 24.25
N ASP A 256 2.25 -14.93 24.03
CA ASP A 256 3.03 -15.50 25.11
C ASP A 256 3.48 -14.39 26.07
N ALA A 257 2.82 -14.29 27.22
CA ALA A 257 3.12 -13.30 28.25
C ALA A 257 4.56 -13.40 28.80
N ARG A 258 5.26 -14.52 28.59
CA ARG A 258 6.66 -14.73 28.99
C ARG A 258 7.65 -14.43 27.87
N ALA A 259 7.18 -14.08 26.67
CA ALA A 259 8.05 -13.69 25.58
C ALA A 259 8.69 -12.33 25.88
N ASP A 260 9.97 -12.23 25.54
CA ASP A 260 10.74 -11.00 25.57
C ASP A 260 10.52 -10.18 24.30
N ILE A 261 10.33 -10.90 23.17
CA ILE A 261 10.12 -10.36 21.84
C ILE A 261 8.92 -11.05 21.23
N VAL A 262 7.99 -10.27 20.69
CA VAL A 262 6.83 -10.80 19.94
C VAL A 262 6.88 -10.26 18.52
N VAL A 263 6.99 -11.16 17.54
CA VAL A 263 6.87 -10.84 16.12
C VAL A 263 5.40 -10.96 15.73
N ALA A 264 4.82 -9.89 15.19
CA ALA A 264 3.39 -9.80 14.94
C ALA A 264 3.05 -9.26 13.55
N THR A 265 1.93 -9.73 13.01
CA THR A 265 1.21 -9.03 11.94
C THR A 265 0.22 -8.03 12.54
N ALA A 266 -0.79 -7.61 11.77
CA ALA A 266 -1.93 -6.83 12.25
C ALA A 266 -2.68 -7.44 13.45
N SER A 267 -2.44 -8.71 13.79
CA SER A 267 -3.08 -9.39 14.92
C SER A 267 -2.78 -8.79 16.30
N LEU A 268 -1.72 -7.98 16.45
CA LEU A 268 -1.43 -7.22 17.67
C LEU A 268 -1.56 -5.70 17.51
N GLU A 269 -2.16 -5.24 16.41
CA GLU A 269 -2.48 -3.82 16.24
C GLU A 269 -3.51 -3.35 17.25
N VAL A 270 -4.37 -4.26 17.74
CA VAL A 270 -5.64 -3.96 18.39
C VAL A 270 -5.81 -4.82 19.66
N GLY A 271 -6.38 -4.26 20.74
CA GLY A 271 -6.94 -5.06 21.85
C GLY A 271 -6.01 -5.80 22.82
N PHE A 272 -4.67 -5.74 22.69
CA PHE A 272 -3.74 -6.32 23.69
C PHE A 272 -3.07 -5.24 24.54
N ASP A 273 -3.30 -5.28 25.85
CA ASP A 273 -2.73 -4.36 26.83
C ASP A 273 -1.61 -5.06 27.63
N ASP A 274 -0.37 -4.63 27.43
CA ASP A 274 0.79 -5.13 28.16
C ASP A 274 1.64 -3.94 28.64
N PRO A 275 1.64 -3.64 29.95
CA PRO A 275 2.34 -2.48 30.50
C PRO A 275 3.86 -2.64 30.49
N SER A 276 4.39 -3.80 30.08
CA SER A 276 5.83 -4.04 30.00
C SER A 276 6.43 -3.73 28.62
N VAL A 277 5.61 -3.40 27.62
CA VAL A 277 6.11 -3.09 26.26
C VAL A 277 6.78 -1.73 26.24
N GLY A 278 8.10 -1.77 26.09
CA GLY A 278 8.98 -0.61 26.09
C GLY A 278 9.34 -0.09 24.71
N ALA A 279 9.24 -0.94 23.68
CA ALA A 279 9.60 -0.58 22.32
C ALA A 279 8.75 -1.30 21.27
N VAL A 280 8.63 -0.65 20.12
CA VAL A 280 7.98 -1.14 18.91
C VAL A 280 8.95 -0.98 17.74
N ILE A 281 9.10 -2.03 16.93
CA ILE A 281 9.84 -1.99 15.66
C ILE A 281 8.85 -2.23 14.52
N GLN A 282 8.84 -1.33 13.54
CA GLN A 282 8.11 -1.47 12.28
C GLN A 282 9.10 -1.83 11.17
N HIS A 283 8.90 -2.97 10.50
CA HIS A 283 9.67 -3.34 9.32
C HIS A 283 9.08 -2.70 8.06
N LYS A 284 9.90 -2.00 7.28
CA LYS A 284 9.55 -1.21 6.09
C LYS A 284 8.58 -0.06 6.36
N ALA A 285 8.43 0.82 5.37
CA ALA A 285 7.51 1.95 5.47
C ALA A 285 6.08 1.43 5.68
N PRO A 286 5.33 1.96 6.68
CA PRO A 286 3.95 1.57 6.91
C PRO A 286 3.09 1.88 5.68
N ARG A 287 2.11 1.02 5.40
CA ARG A 287 1.13 1.25 4.32
C ARG A 287 -0.01 2.16 4.75
N ASP A 288 -0.50 1.95 5.97
CA ASP A 288 -1.64 2.65 6.54
C ASP A 288 -1.18 3.48 7.75
N PRO A 289 -1.27 4.82 7.68
CA PRO A 289 -1.02 5.73 8.79
C PRO A 289 -1.74 5.37 10.09
N ALA A 290 -3.01 4.96 10.03
CA ALA A 290 -3.83 4.66 11.20
C ALA A 290 -3.34 3.38 11.91
N GLN A 291 -3.07 2.32 11.14
CA GLN A 291 -2.48 1.08 11.68
C GLN A 291 -1.12 1.37 12.32
N PHE A 292 -0.30 2.22 11.70
CA PHE A 292 1.00 2.57 12.24
C PHE A 292 0.92 3.29 13.59
N ILE A 293 0.00 4.26 13.75
CA ILE A 293 -0.25 4.94 15.04
C ILE A 293 -0.66 3.92 16.12
N GLN A 294 -1.50 2.94 15.77
CA GLN A 294 -1.95 1.92 16.72
C GLN A 294 -0.82 0.98 17.13
N ARG A 295 0.02 0.54 16.18
CA ARG A 295 1.23 -0.25 16.46
C ARG A 295 2.16 0.53 17.39
N ARG A 296 2.40 1.81 17.10
CA ARG A 296 3.20 2.74 17.92
C ARG A 296 2.66 2.83 19.35
N GLY A 297 1.34 3.00 19.50
CA GLY A 297 0.64 3.06 20.78
C GLY A 297 0.62 1.75 21.58
N ARG A 298 1.27 0.66 21.13
CA ARG A 298 1.45 -0.57 21.91
C ARG A 298 2.55 -0.43 22.96
N ALA A 299 3.51 0.48 22.79
CA ALA A 299 4.46 0.86 23.83
C ALA A 299 3.99 2.09 24.59
N GLY A 300 4.46 2.28 25.83
CA GLY A 300 4.21 3.52 26.59
C GLY A 300 2.94 3.55 27.43
N ARG A 301 2.43 2.40 27.90
CA ARG A 301 1.17 2.33 28.68
C ARG A 301 1.25 2.93 30.09
N ASN A 302 2.46 3.08 30.63
CA ASN A 302 2.71 3.80 31.88
C ASN A 302 3.08 5.26 31.54
N PRO A 303 2.42 6.29 32.10
CA PRO A 303 2.74 7.70 31.82
C PRO A 303 4.20 8.10 32.08
N ALA A 304 4.90 7.40 32.99
CA ALA A 304 6.32 7.64 33.25
C ALA A 304 7.26 7.00 32.22
N MET A 305 6.74 6.09 31.38
CA MET A 305 7.52 5.37 30.38
C MET A 305 7.95 6.30 29.24
N ARG A 306 9.08 5.95 28.64
CA ARG A 306 9.67 6.62 27.50
C ARG A 306 9.86 5.62 26.35
N PRO A 307 8.77 5.30 25.62
CA PRO A 307 8.79 4.23 24.66
C PRO A 307 9.66 4.56 23.44
N TRP A 308 10.22 3.52 22.82
CA TRP A 308 10.96 3.61 21.56
C TRP A 308 10.14 3.07 20.39
N THR A 309 10.07 3.85 19.32
CA THR A 309 9.47 3.45 18.05
C THR A 309 10.54 3.48 16.97
N VAL A 310 10.87 2.32 16.40
CA VAL A 310 11.93 2.20 15.40
C VAL A 310 11.35 1.73 14.07
N VAL A 311 11.55 2.49 13.00
CA VAL A 311 11.12 2.10 11.65
C VAL A 311 12.36 1.72 10.83
N VAL A 312 12.44 0.46 10.40
CA VAL A 312 13.58 -0.07 9.65
C VAL A 312 13.25 -0.06 8.16
N LEU A 313 13.90 0.82 7.40
CA LEU A 313 13.66 1.13 6.00
C LEU A 313 14.79 0.60 5.11
N SER A 314 14.45 0.05 3.94
CA SER A 314 15.45 -0.21 2.90
C SER A 314 15.88 1.06 2.18
N ASP A 315 17.06 1.01 1.56
CA ASP A 315 17.53 2.07 0.67
C ASP A 315 16.96 1.91 -0.75
N PHE A 316 15.76 1.35 -0.92
CA PHE A 316 15.12 1.10 -2.22
C PHE A 316 13.65 1.50 -2.26
N GLY A 317 13.15 1.82 -3.46
CA GLY A 317 11.73 2.05 -3.73
C GLY A 317 11.05 3.02 -2.75
N ARG A 318 9.86 2.63 -2.27
CA ARG A 318 9.06 3.41 -1.32
C ARG A 318 9.77 3.69 0.00
N ASP A 319 10.53 2.74 0.52
CA ASP A 319 11.23 2.90 1.80
C ASP A 319 12.29 4.00 1.72
N ARG A 320 13.01 4.11 0.59
CA ARG A 320 14.00 5.18 0.35
C ARG A 320 13.35 6.56 0.44
N LEU A 321 12.17 6.71 -0.16
CA LEU A 321 11.43 7.97 -0.18
C LEU A 321 10.83 8.29 1.18
N ALA A 322 10.31 7.29 1.88
CA ALA A 322 9.87 7.42 3.27
C ALA A 322 11.02 7.82 4.20
N PHE A 323 12.24 7.31 3.96
CA PHE A 323 13.43 7.75 4.70
C PHE A 323 13.85 9.18 4.33
N GLN A 324 13.73 9.56 3.06
CA GLN A 324 14.03 10.94 2.63
C GLN A 324 12.99 11.96 3.13
N SER A 325 11.77 11.49 3.43
CA SER A 325 10.62 12.26 3.93
C SER A 325 10.15 11.73 5.28
N TYR A 326 11.09 11.44 6.18
CA TYR A 326 10.83 10.76 7.45
C TYR A 326 9.87 11.53 8.37
N GLU A 327 9.67 12.83 8.10
CA GLU A 327 8.71 13.70 8.78
C GLU A 327 7.28 13.11 8.77
N ALA A 328 6.89 12.51 7.64
CA ALA A 328 5.58 11.87 7.49
C ALA A 328 5.41 10.61 8.36
N LEU A 329 6.51 10.00 8.81
CA LEU A 329 6.48 8.86 9.74
C LEU A 329 6.33 9.31 11.19
N PHE A 330 6.81 10.50 11.53
CA PHE A 330 6.72 11.02 12.91
C PHE A 330 5.33 11.54 13.24
N ASP A 331 4.70 12.25 12.31
CA ASP A 331 3.33 12.76 12.46
C ASP A 331 2.42 12.36 11.28
N PRO A 332 1.97 11.10 11.25
CA PRO A 332 1.11 10.58 10.19
C PRO A 332 -0.30 11.20 10.21
N VAL A 333 -0.78 11.66 9.05
CA VAL A 333 -2.17 12.14 8.87
C VAL A 333 -3.10 10.96 8.61
N VAL A 334 -4.15 10.83 9.41
CA VAL A 334 -5.15 9.77 9.26
C VAL A 334 -6.28 10.21 8.32
N PRO A 335 -6.52 9.50 7.20
CA PRO A 335 -7.61 9.84 6.29
C PRO A 335 -8.99 9.57 6.92
N ARG A 336 -10.04 10.18 6.35
CA ARG A 336 -11.42 9.88 6.72
C ARG A 336 -11.78 8.46 6.28
N VAL A 337 -12.31 7.66 7.20
CA VAL A 337 -12.81 6.30 6.90
C VAL A 337 -14.30 6.38 6.58
N ALA A 338 -14.72 5.82 5.46
CA ALA A 338 -16.12 5.67 5.08
C ALA A 338 -16.45 4.21 4.75
N LEU A 339 -17.72 3.83 4.87
CA LEU A 339 -18.18 2.46 4.66
C LEU A 339 -18.96 2.33 3.34
N PRO A 340 -18.64 1.36 2.48
CA PRO A 340 -19.32 1.16 1.19
C PRO A 340 -20.67 0.45 1.40
N LEU A 341 -21.58 1.07 2.15
CA LEU A 341 -22.87 0.48 2.55
C LEU A 341 -23.79 0.18 1.37
N ARG A 342 -23.63 0.90 0.26
CA ARG A 342 -24.42 0.74 -0.97
C ARG A 342 -23.81 -0.26 -1.97
N ASN A 343 -22.69 -0.88 -1.60
CA ASN A 343 -22.08 -1.94 -2.41
C ASN A 343 -23.07 -3.10 -2.60
N ARG A 344 -23.51 -3.30 -3.86
CA ARG A 344 -24.55 -4.27 -4.20
C ARG A 344 -24.12 -5.71 -3.96
N SER A 345 -22.84 -6.04 -4.18
CA SER A 345 -22.29 -7.37 -3.88
C SER A 345 -22.38 -7.67 -2.39
N ILE A 346 -22.01 -6.71 -1.52
CA ILE A 346 -22.17 -6.83 -0.08
C ILE A 346 -23.64 -6.95 0.32
N LEU A 347 -24.52 -6.09 -0.22
CA LEU A 347 -25.95 -6.12 0.10
C LEU A 347 -26.59 -7.46 -0.30
N LYS A 348 -26.24 -8.02 -1.47
CA LYS A 348 -26.71 -9.34 -1.92
C LYS A 348 -26.21 -10.48 -1.02
N MET A 349 -24.95 -10.45 -0.59
CA MET A 349 -24.42 -11.42 0.41
C MET A 349 -25.17 -11.31 1.74
N GLN A 350 -25.37 -10.10 2.24
CA GLN A 350 -26.04 -9.84 3.51
C GLN A 350 -27.54 -10.19 3.47
N ALA A 351 -28.18 -9.98 2.33
CA ALA A 351 -29.56 -10.40 2.08
C ALA A 351 -29.69 -11.92 1.98
N THR A 352 -28.68 -12.60 1.42
CA THR A 352 -28.60 -14.07 1.40
C THR A 352 -28.46 -14.61 2.83
N TRP A 353 -27.56 -14.05 3.64
CA TRP A 353 -27.47 -14.38 5.06
C TRP A 353 -28.78 -14.14 5.81
N TRP A 354 -29.42 -12.99 5.61
CA TRP A 354 -30.72 -12.69 6.20
C TRP A 354 -31.80 -13.72 5.81
N LEU A 355 -31.82 -14.16 4.55
CA LEU A 355 -32.75 -15.19 4.08
C LEU A 355 -32.49 -16.53 4.80
N LEU A 356 -31.23 -16.96 4.92
CA LEU A 356 -30.86 -18.19 5.62
C LEU A 356 -31.21 -18.13 7.12
N ASP A 357 -30.95 -17.00 7.77
CA ASP A 357 -31.30 -16.76 9.17
C ASP A 357 -32.81 -16.80 9.41
N ARG A 358 -33.60 -16.39 8.42
CA ARG A 358 -35.06 -16.42 8.48
C ARG A 358 -35.59 -17.83 8.25
N LEU A 359 -35.07 -18.53 7.24
CA LEU A 359 -35.53 -19.87 6.87
C LEU A 359 -35.18 -20.93 7.93
N SER A 360 -34.02 -20.80 8.59
CA SER A 360 -33.60 -21.69 9.70
C SER A 360 -34.58 -21.69 10.89
N ARG A 361 -35.42 -20.66 11.02
CA ARG A 361 -36.45 -20.55 12.08
C ARG A 361 -37.59 -21.53 11.91
N PHE A 362 -37.88 -21.92 10.66
CA PHE A 362 -39.02 -22.79 10.36
C PHE A 362 -38.70 -24.29 10.49
N GLY A 363 -37.44 -24.68 10.73
CA GLY A 363 -37.02 -26.06 11.01
C GLY A 363 -36.90 -26.40 12.51
N PRO A 364 -36.63 -27.65 12.91
CA PRO A 364 -36.48 -28.07 14.32
C PRO A 364 -35.18 -27.58 15.02
N GLY A 365 -34.50 -26.55 14.50
CA GLY A 365 -33.31 -25.92 15.12
C GLY A 365 -32.00 -26.11 14.38
N THR A 366 -31.97 -26.90 13.31
CA THR A 366 -30.76 -27.11 12.48
C THR A 366 -30.62 -26.00 11.43
N SER A 367 -29.41 -25.46 11.29
CA SER A 367 -29.08 -24.46 10.26
C SER A 367 -29.26 -25.04 8.86
N ILE A 368 -29.79 -24.26 7.92
CA ILE A 368 -29.93 -24.68 6.51
C ILE A 368 -28.59 -25.11 5.91
N ALA A 369 -27.51 -24.38 6.21
CA ALA A 369 -26.15 -24.71 5.79
C ALA A 369 -25.78 -26.15 6.16
N SER A 370 -26.10 -26.59 7.39
CA SER A 370 -25.82 -27.96 7.84
C SER A 370 -26.64 -29.05 7.14
N VAL A 371 -27.71 -28.68 6.44
CA VAL A 371 -28.57 -29.62 5.67
C VAL A 371 -28.07 -29.78 4.23
N ILE A 372 -27.45 -28.74 3.65
CA ILE A 372 -27.08 -28.68 2.23
C ILE A 372 -25.56 -28.69 1.96
N ASP A 373 -24.70 -28.39 2.94
CA ASP A 373 -23.25 -28.26 2.68
C ASP A 373 -22.43 -29.55 2.85
N LYS A 374 -23.02 -30.60 3.46
CA LYS A 374 -22.33 -31.88 3.70
C LYS A 374 -23.19 -33.07 3.34
N PRO A 375 -22.60 -34.13 2.77
CA PRO A 375 -23.29 -35.39 2.55
C PRO A 375 -23.74 -35.98 3.88
N TRP A 376 -24.91 -36.58 3.86
CA TRP A 376 -25.58 -37.03 5.07
C TRP A 376 -24.96 -38.27 5.69
N SER A 377 -24.82 -38.25 7.00
CA SER A 377 -24.37 -39.41 7.76
C SER A 377 -25.35 -40.57 7.60
N THR A 378 -24.83 -41.78 7.39
CA THR A 378 -25.60 -43.01 7.21
C THR A 378 -26.54 -43.27 8.40
N SER A 379 -26.22 -42.75 9.58
CA SER A 379 -26.98 -42.94 10.83
C SER A 379 -28.20 -42.02 10.98
N TYR A 380 -28.29 -40.89 10.27
CA TYR A 380 -29.35 -39.88 10.46
C TYR A 380 -30.10 -39.50 9.17
N ARG A 381 -29.86 -40.24 8.08
CA ARG A 381 -30.34 -39.96 6.72
C ARG A 381 -31.85 -39.67 6.61
N GLN A 382 -32.72 -40.42 7.29
CA GLN A 382 -34.18 -40.22 7.19
C GLN A 382 -34.66 -38.91 7.85
N SER A 383 -34.13 -38.59 9.03
CA SER A 383 -34.48 -37.34 9.75
C SER A 383 -34.06 -36.10 8.96
N GLN A 384 -32.88 -36.18 8.32
CA GLN A 384 -32.35 -35.11 7.46
C GLN A 384 -33.17 -34.94 6.17
N ARG A 385 -33.72 -36.02 5.59
CA ARG A 385 -34.70 -35.98 4.47
C ARG A 385 -35.98 -35.27 4.82
N ASP A 386 -36.59 -35.66 5.93
CA ASP A 386 -37.86 -35.07 6.38
C ASP A 386 -37.66 -33.57 6.72
N GLN A 387 -36.46 -33.20 7.16
CA GLN A 387 -36.08 -31.81 7.34
C GLN A 387 -35.90 -31.06 6.02
N ALA A 388 -35.14 -31.60 5.06
CA ALA A 388 -34.95 -30.98 3.74
C ALA A 388 -36.29 -30.76 3.01
N THR A 389 -37.20 -31.74 3.09
CA THR A 389 -38.55 -31.65 2.49
C THR A 389 -39.39 -30.53 3.10
N ARG A 390 -39.35 -30.37 4.43
CA ARG A 390 -40.05 -29.27 5.11
C ARG A 390 -39.50 -27.90 4.72
N LEU A 391 -38.17 -27.77 4.70
CA LEU A 391 -37.50 -26.53 4.29
C LEU A 391 -37.82 -26.18 2.83
N LEU A 392 -37.83 -27.18 1.94
CA LEU A 392 -38.21 -27.00 0.54
C LEU A 392 -39.63 -26.42 0.39
N GLY A 393 -40.58 -26.93 1.19
CA GLY A 393 -41.95 -26.38 1.24
C GLY A 393 -41.99 -24.91 1.65
N HIS A 394 -41.21 -24.53 2.67
CA HIS A 394 -41.15 -23.14 3.13
C HIS A 394 -40.46 -22.21 2.14
N VAL A 395 -39.37 -22.65 1.50
CA VAL A 395 -38.68 -21.87 0.46
C VAL A 395 -39.61 -21.58 -0.71
N ARG A 396 -40.40 -22.58 -1.16
CA ARG A 396 -41.40 -22.39 -2.21
C ARG A 396 -42.55 -21.47 -1.80
N ASP A 397 -42.98 -21.52 -0.54
CA ASP A 397 -44.02 -20.61 -0.01
C ASP A 397 -43.57 -19.14 0.01
N GLN A 398 -42.28 -18.87 0.24
CA GLN A 398 -41.75 -17.50 0.18
C GLN A 398 -41.80 -16.87 -1.21
N LEU A 399 -41.87 -17.69 -2.28
CA LEU A 399 -41.98 -17.21 -3.67
C LEU A 399 -43.42 -16.84 -4.08
N GLN A 400 -44.43 -17.08 -3.22
CA GLN A 400 -45.78 -16.58 -3.47
C GLN A 400 -45.82 -15.05 -3.36
N ALA A 401 -46.61 -14.38 -4.21
CA ALA A 401 -46.61 -12.92 -4.33
C ALA A 401 -46.78 -12.18 -2.98
N THR A 402 -47.73 -12.60 -2.13
CA THR A 402 -47.99 -11.97 -0.83
C THR A 402 -46.88 -12.22 0.20
N SER A 403 -46.23 -13.37 0.13
CA SER A 403 -45.07 -13.71 0.98
C SER A 403 -43.83 -12.95 0.54
N LEU A 404 -43.64 -12.79 -0.78
CA LEU A 404 -42.52 -12.07 -1.37
C LEU A 404 -42.56 -10.58 -1.03
N GLU A 405 -43.72 -9.92 -1.16
CA GLU A 405 -43.88 -8.51 -0.76
C GLU A 405 -43.62 -8.29 0.74
N ARG A 406 -44.05 -9.24 1.57
CA ARG A 406 -43.81 -9.20 3.03
C ARG A 406 -42.33 -9.39 3.33
N MET A 407 -41.69 -10.35 2.68
CA MET A 407 -40.25 -10.60 2.77
C MET A 407 -39.46 -9.36 2.35
N GLY A 408 -39.81 -8.74 1.21
CA GLY A 408 -39.16 -7.53 0.72
C GLY A 408 -39.24 -6.38 1.72
N ARG A 409 -40.42 -6.10 2.29
CA ARG A 409 -40.59 -5.07 3.34
C ARG A 409 -39.78 -5.37 4.60
N GLN A 410 -39.66 -6.63 4.99
CA GLN A 410 -38.87 -7.03 6.16
C GLN A 410 -37.37 -6.88 5.89
N LEU A 411 -36.90 -7.31 4.72
CA LEU A 411 -35.51 -7.17 4.29
C LEU A 411 -35.11 -5.70 4.18
N GLN A 412 -35.97 -4.87 3.57
CA GLN A 412 -35.77 -3.43 3.44
C GLN A 412 -35.56 -2.77 4.80
N ARG A 413 -36.38 -3.10 5.81
CA ARG A 413 -36.20 -2.61 7.17
C ARG A 413 -34.94 -3.16 7.84
N ALA A 414 -34.66 -4.45 7.66
CA ALA A 414 -33.54 -5.12 8.31
C ALA A 414 -32.17 -4.63 7.85
N LEU A 415 -32.05 -4.19 6.59
CA LEU A 415 -30.81 -3.68 6.01
C LEU A 415 -30.85 -2.17 5.72
N SER A 416 -31.97 -1.48 6.04
CA SER A 416 -32.17 -0.06 5.72
C SER A 416 -32.00 0.27 4.23
N LEU A 417 -32.56 -0.57 3.36
CA LEU A 417 -32.43 -0.45 1.90
C LEU A 417 -33.34 0.66 1.34
N THR A 418 -32.87 1.36 0.32
CA THR A 418 -33.74 2.17 -0.54
C THR A 418 -34.62 1.26 -1.43
N ASP A 419 -35.64 1.83 -2.07
CA ASP A 419 -36.47 1.07 -3.01
C ASP A 419 -35.66 0.56 -4.22
N GLU A 420 -34.64 1.30 -4.63
CA GLU A 420 -33.71 0.88 -5.69
C GLU A 420 -32.83 -0.28 -5.23
N ASP A 421 -32.21 -0.16 -4.05
CA ASP A 421 -31.35 -1.22 -3.50
C ASP A 421 -32.14 -2.52 -3.27
N LEU A 422 -33.40 -2.41 -2.81
CA LEU A 422 -34.28 -3.56 -2.62
C LEU A 422 -34.56 -4.28 -3.95
N ARG A 423 -34.85 -3.54 -5.02
CA ARG A 423 -35.04 -4.13 -6.36
C ARG A 423 -33.76 -4.81 -6.83
N ALA A 424 -32.62 -4.16 -6.66
CA ALA A 424 -31.33 -4.69 -7.08
C ALA A 424 -30.96 -5.99 -6.35
N VAL A 425 -31.16 -6.05 -5.04
CA VAL A 425 -30.91 -7.26 -4.24
C VAL A 425 -31.84 -8.41 -4.61
N LEU A 426 -33.12 -8.12 -4.89
CA LEU A 426 -34.10 -9.15 -5.20
C LEU A 426 -33.94 -9.72 -6.61
N TRP A 427 -33.62 -8.87 -7.60
CA TRP A 427 -33.79 -9.20 -9.02
C TRP A 427 -32.55 -8.99 -9.88
N ASP A 428 -31.71 -8.00 -9.61
CA ASP A 428 -30.67 -7.61 -10.55
C ASP A 428 -29.53 -8.63 -10.59
N TYR A 429 -28.97 -8.81 -11.79
CA TYR A 429 -27.78 -9.62 -12.01
C TYR A 429 -26.51 -8.93 -11.47
N PRO A 430 -25.47 -9.66 -11.04
CA PRO A 430 -25.41 -11.10 -10.77
C PRO A 430 -26.03 -11.43 -9.40
N ARG A 431 -26.36 -12.70 -9.17
CA ARG A 431 -26.69 -13.22 -7.82
C ARG A 431 -27.90 -12.58 -7.14
N GLY A 432 -28.89 -12.10 -7.89
CA GLY A 432 -30.17 -11.65 -7.33
C GLY A 432 -30.85 -12.78 -6.53
N LEU A 433 -31.48 -12.45 -5.40
CA LEU A 433 -32.07 -13.47 -4.52
C LEU A 433 -33.05 -14.38 -5.28
N ILE A 434 -33.97 -13.79 -6.05
CA ILE A 434 -35.03 -14.52 -6.75
C ILE A 434 -34.51 -15.29 -7.98
N PRO A 435 -33.74 -14.69 -8.90
CA PRO A 435 -33.29 -15.41 -10.10
C PRO A 435 -32.15 -16.41 -9.84
N SER A 436 -31.39 -16.27 -8.75
CA SER A 436 -30.18 -17.08 -8.52
C SER A 436 -30.22 -17.86 -7.20
N VAL A 437 -30.36 -17.18 -6.06
CA VAL A 437 -30.24 -17.83 -4.73
C VAL A 437 -31.39 -18.81 -4.47
N PHE A 438 -32.64 -18.39 -4.66
CA PHE A 438 -33.81 -19.24 -4.46
C PHE A 438 -33.77 -20.52 -5.33
N PRO A 439 -33.55 -20.45 -6.66
CA PRO A 439 -33.42 -21.64 -7.50
C PRO A 439 -32.28 -22.58 -7.08
N THR A 440 -31.14 -22.04 -6.66
CA THR A 440 -30.01 -22.86 -6.22
C THR A 440 -30.28 -23.53 -4.87
N LEU A 441 -30.91 -22.82 -3.93
CA LEU A 441 -31.40 -23.40 -2.67
C LEU A 441 -32.45 -24.49 -2.90
N ILE A 442 -33.42 -24.27 -3.81
CA ILE A 442 -34.44 -25.27 -4.16
C ILE A 442 -33.78 -26.53 -4.71
N ARG A 443 -32.87 -26.40 -5.68
CA ARG A 443 -32.12 -27.53 -6.25
C ARG A 443 -31.31 -28.27 -5.19
N GLY A 444 -30.58 -27.55 -4.34
CA GLY A 444 -29.81 -28.14 -3.24
C GLY A 444 -30.68 -28.92 -2.24
N LEU A 445 -31.84 -28.36 -1.89
CA LEU A 445 -32.81 -29.02 -0.99
C LEU A 445 -33.53 -30.20 -1.66
N GLU A 446 -33.79 -30.16 -2.96
CA GLU A 446 -34.32 -31.30 -3.73
C GLU A 446 -33.32 -32.45 -3.80
N VAL A 447 -32.04 -32.14 -4.08
CA VAL A 447 -30.95 -33.13 -4.06
C VAL A 447 -30.81 -33.73 -2.67
N ALA A 448 -30.76 -32.88 -1.63
CA ALA A 448 -30.73 -33.34 -0.26
C ALA A 448 -31.93 -34.26 0.00
N ALA A 449 -33.17 -33.82 -0.24
CA ALA A 449 -34.37 -34.62 -0.04
C ALA A 449 -34.47 -35.93 -0.86
N SER A 450 -33.58 -36.14 -1.85
CA SER A 450 -33.61 -37.30 -2.75
C SER A 450 -33.03 -38.60 -2.17
N GLU A 451 -33.20 -39.69 -2.92
CA GLU A 451 -32.61 -41.00 -2.63
C GLU A 451 -31.29 -41.29 -3.35
N LEU A 452 -30.75 -40.32 -4.08
CA LEU A 452 -29.58 -40.51 -4.94
C LEU A 452 -28.32 -40.87 -4.12
N PRO A 453 -27.54 -41.89 -4.53
CA PRO A 453 -26.27 -42.23 -3.92
C PRO A 453 -25.18 -41.28 -4.45
N LEU A 454 -25.13 -40.06 -3.94
CA LEU A 454 -24.07 -39.11 -4.28
C LEU A 454 -22.82 -39.41 -3.46
N SER A 455 -21.67 -39.47 -4.12
CA SER A 455 -20.38 -39.49 -3.42
C SER A 455 -20.11 -38.13 -2.77
N GLU A 456 -19.18 -38.05 -1.83
CA GLU A 456 -18.79 -36.77 -1.20
C GLU A 456 -18.24 -35.75 -2.23
N HIS A 457 -17.70 -36.23 -3.35
CA HIS A 457 -17.21 -35.40 -4.45
C HIS A 457 -18.34 -34.89 -5.37
N ASP A 458 -19.49 -35.58 -5.41
CA ASP A 458 -20.64 -35.22 -6.25
C ASP A 458 -21.69 -34.38 -5.51
N TRP A 459 -21.45 -34.05 -4.22
CA TRP A 459 -22.41 -33.31 -3.41
C TRP A 459 -22.39 -31.81 -3.77
N PRO A 460 -23.51 -31.23 -4.23
CA PRO A 460 -23.54 -29.81 -4.57
C PRO A 460 -23.30 -28.96 -3.31
N ARG A 461 -22.43 -27.95 -3.41
CA ARG A 461 -22.23 -26.91 -2.39
C ARG A 461 -22.98 -25.62 -2.82
N PRO A 462 -24.33 -25.60 -2.76
CA PRO A 462 -25.16 -24.60 -3.43
C PRO A 462 -24.94 -23.16 -2.96
N LEU A 463 -24.32 -22.95 -1.80
CA LEU A 463 -24.08 -21.62 -1.24
C LEU A 463 -22.69 -21.05 -1.53
N ALA A 464 -21.77 -21.84 -2.08
CA ALA A 464 -20.38 -21.41 -2.31
C ALA A 464 -20.27 -20.20 -3.25
N ASP A 465 -21.20 -20.06 -4.21
CA ASP A 465 -21.22 -18.95 -5.17
C ASP A 465 -21.91 -17.68 -4.64
N PHE A 466 -22.51 -17.74 -3.45
CA PHE A 466 -23.29 -16.64 -2.85
C PHE A 466 -22.77 -16.18 -1.50
N LEU A 467 -22.02 -17.03 -0.80
CA LEU A 467 -21.42 -16.75 0.48
C LEU A 467 -19.96 -17.24 0.49
N PRO A 468 -19.01 -16.41 0.94
CA PRO A 468 -17.61 -16.82 1.01
C PRO A 468 -17.38 -17.92 2.06
N PRO A 469 -16.39 -18.80 1.86
CA PRO A 469 -16.04 -19.83 2.84
C PRO A 469 -15.47 -19.23 4.14
N THR A 470 -14.77 -18.10 4.03
CA THR A 470 -14.28 -17.31 5.16
C THR A 470 -15.25 -16.17 5.44
N LEU A 471 -15.75 -16.06 6.67
CA LEU A 471 -16.68 -14.99 7.03
C LEU A 471 -16.05 -13.62 6.87
N PHE A 472 -16.82 -12.69 6.30
CA PHE A 472 -16.39 -11.33 5.97
C PHE A 472 -15.21 -11.21 5.02
N SER A 473 -14.76 -12.30 4.40
CA SER A 473 -13.96 -12.16 3.20
C SER A 473 -14.85 -11.70 2.05
N PRO A 474 -14.26 -11.15 0.98
CA PRO A 474 -14.99 -10.94 -0.24
C PRO A 474 -15.38 -12.28 -0.91
N LEU A 475 -16.24 -12.23 -1.92
CA LEU A 475 -16.75 -13.44 -2.59
C LEU A 475 -15.74 -13.94 -3.63
N GLN A 476 -14.83 -14.78 -3.18
CA GLN A 476 -13.67 -15.21 -3.97
C GLN A 476 -13.99 -16.41 -4.86
N THR A 477 -14.00 -16.20 -6.18
CA THR A 477 -13.97 -17.27 -7.18
C THR A 477 -13.10 -16.84 -8.37
N PRO A 478 -11.98 -17.49 -8.71
CA PRO A 478 -11.56 -18.81 -8.28
C PRO A 478 -10.58 -18.84 -7.10
N ALA A 479 -10.60 -19.96 -6.37
CA ALA A 479 -9.65 -20.29 -5.31
C ALA A 479 -8.87 -21.57 -5.67
N ILE A 480 -7.71 -21.76 -5.05
CA ILE A 480 -6.91 -22.98 -5.14
C ILE A 480 -6.73 -23.63 -3.77
N GLU A 481 -6.67 -24.95 -3.74
CA GLU A 481 -6.33 -25.75 -2.57
C GLU A 481 -4.84 -26.07 -2.53
N VAL A 482 -4.13 -25.63 -1.50
CA VAL A 482 -2.69 -25.84 -1.32
C VAL A 482 -2.45 -26.99 -0.34
N SER A 483 -1.86 -28.06 -0.87
CA SER A 483 -1.45 -29.25 -0.11
C SER A 483 -0.02 -29.10 0.39
N THR A 484 0.15 -29.12 1.72
CA THR A 484 1.47 -29.02 2.38
C THR A 484 2.01 -30.40 2.77
N PRO A 485 3.34 -30.60 2.83
CA PRO A 485 3.95 -31.92 3.05
C PRO A 485 3.77 -32.48 4.47
N TRP A 486 3.14 -31.73 5.38
CA TRP A 486 2.95 -32.14 6.78
C TRP A 486 1.49 -32.41 7.15
N GLN A 487 0.59 -32.37 6.16
CA GLN A 487 -0.84 -32.74 6.19
C GLN A 487 -1.60 -32.53 7.52
N ARG A 488 -2.42 -31.46 7.57
CA ARG A 488 -3.63 -31.42 8.41
C ARG A 488 -4.77 -32.14 7.67
N GLU A 489 -5.84 -32.48 8.39
CA GLU A 489 -7.05 -33.18 7.89
C GLU A 489 -7.76 -32.51 6.67
N SER A 490 -7.31 -31.33 6.20
CA SER A 490 -7.82 -30.65 4.99
C SER A 490 -6.77 -29.68 4.39
N PRO A 491 -6.74 -29.46 3.06
CA PRO A 491 -5.85 -28.50 2.40
C PRO A 491 -6.18 -27.04 2.75
N GLU A 492 -5.21 -26.15 2.58
CA GLU A 492 -5.38 -24.70 2.81
C GLU A 492 -5.98 -24.05 1.55
N SER A 493 -6.93 -23.12 1.66
CA SER A 493 -7.56 -22.48 0.49
C SER A 493 -7.16 -21.01 0.37
N GLU A 494 -6.79 -20.57 -0.83
CA GLU A 494 -6.42 -19.18 -1.13
C GLU A 494 -6.88 -18.72 -2.53
N PRO A 495 -7.02 -17.40 -2.76
CA PRO A 495 -7.28 -16.86 -4.10
C PRO A 495 -6.28 -17.37 -5.13
N VAL A 496 -6.75 -17.72 -6.33
CA VAL A 496 -5.89 -18.25 -7.40
C VAL A 496 -4.72 -17.32 -7.74
N SER A 497 -4.95 -16.01 -7.80
CA SER A 497 -3.93 -15.00 -8.07
C SER A 497 -2.83 -14.99 -7.01
N GLN A 498 -3.21 -15.08 -5.74
CA GLN A 498 -2.28 -15.12 -4.61
C GLN A 498 -1.51 -16.43 -4.58
N GLY A 499 -2.19 -17.56 -4.75
CA GLY A 499 -1.59 -18.88 -4.75
C GLY A 499 -0.55 -19.06 -5.87
N MET A 500 -0.89 -18.65 -7.10
CA MET A 500 0.05 -18.65 -8.23
C MET A 500 1.27 -17.76 -7.95
N ARG A 501 1.09 -16.59 -7.32
CA ARG A 501 2.20 -15.67 -7.01
C ARG A 501 3.11 -16.18 -5.88
N GLN A 502 2.54 -16.76 -4.82
CA GLN A 502 3.31 -17.21 -3.65
C GLN A 502 4.07 -18.51 -3.93
N PHE A 503 3.52 -19.37 -4.80
CA PHE A 503 4.09 -20.67 -5.14
C PHE A 503 4.48 -20.79 -6.61
N ALA A 504 4.90 -19.68 -7.24
CA ALA A 504 5.54 -19.71 -8.54
C ALA A 504 6.74 -20.69 -8.52
N PRO A 505 6.91 -21.58 -9.52
CA PRO A 505 7.95 -22.60 -9.49
C PRO A 505 9.37 -22.02 -9.31
N GLY A 506 10.03 -22.35 -8.20
CA GLY A 506 11.35 -21.83 -7.81
C GLY A 506 11.35 -20.77 -6.70
N ARG A 507 10.17 -20.27 -6.29
CA ARG A 507 10.05 -19.32 -5.18
C ARG A 507 9.96 -20.06 -3.84
N VAL A 508 10.82 -19.68 -2.89
CA VAL A 508 10.76 -20.20 -1.51
C VAL A 508 9.80 -19.36 -0.66
N SER A 509 8.81 -20.01 -0.06
CA SER A 509 7.81 -19.41 0.81
C SER A 509 7.77 -20.05 2.22
N TYR A 510 7.55 -19.20 3.23
CA TYR A 510 7.28 -19.49 4.63
C TYR A 510 5.80 -19.26 5.00
N ARG A 511 4.93 -18.96 4.04
CA ARG A 511 3.54 -18.54 4.29
C ARG A 511 2.76 -19.48 5.22
N TYR A 512 2.90 -20.79 5.00
CA TYR A 512 2.24 -21.81 5.84
C TYR A 512 3.11 -22.41 6.95
N ALA A 513 4.27 -21.81 7.25
CA ALA A 513 5.18 -22.30 8.28
C ALA A 513 4.52 -22.37 9.67
N HIS A 514 4.65 -23.53 10.33
CA HIS A 514 4.14 -23.73 11.69
C HIS A 514 4.87 -22.84 12.70
N ASN A 515 4.19 -22.56 13.82
CA ASN A 515 4.75 -21.71 14.85
C ASN A 515 6.07 -22.29 15.40
N GLY A 516 7.10 -21.44 15.42
CA GLY A 516 8.47 -21.79 15.82
C GLY A 516 9.24 -22.68 14.85
N ARG A 517 8.64 -23.20 13.76
CA ARG A 517 9.33 -24.08 12.83
C ARG A 517 9.92 -23.33 11.63
N ARG A 518 11.08 -23.80 11.17
CA ARG A 518 11.73 -23.32 9.93
C ARG A 518 11.19 -24.04 8.70
N ASP A 519 9.88 -24.05 8.61
CA ASP A 519 9.14 -24.79 7.60
C ASP A 519 9.15 -24.00 6.28
N ARG A 520 9.93 -24.51 5.32
CA ARG A 520 10.12 -23.91 3.99
C ARG A 520 9.28 -24.69 2.98
N LEU A 521 8.62 -23.99 2.08
CA LEU A 521 7.74 -24.54 1.05
C LEU A 521 8.10 -23.96 -0.31
N TRP A 522 8.02 -24.77 -1.36
CA TRP A 522 8.17 -24.31 -2.73
C TRP A 522 7.58 -25.33 -3.72
N VAL A 523 7.45 -24.90 -4.97
CA VAL A 523 7.33 -25.78 -6.13
C VAL A 523 8.72 -25.89 -6.76
N GLU A 524 9.21 -27.12 -6.91
CA GLU A 524 10.55 -27.35 -7.47
C GLU A 524 10.56 -26.93 -8.95
N PRO A 525 11.48 -26.04 -9.35
CA PRO A 525 11.56 -25.61 -10.73
C PRO A 525 12.40 -26.62 -11.54
N PRO A 526 12.21 -26.70 -12.87
CA PRO A 526 12.92 -27.66 -13.71
C PRO A 526 14.43 -27.34 -13.78
N LEU A 527 15.29 -28.25 -14.26
CA LEU A 527 16.73 -27.96 -14.39
C LEU A 527 16.99 -26.75 -15.31
N PRO A 528 18.10 -26.00 -15.15
CA PRO A 528 18.38 -24.82 -15.98
C PRO A 528 18.39 -25.09 -17.49
N GLU A 529 18.76 -26.30 -17.92
CA GLU A 529 18.77 -26.68 -19.35
C GLU A 529 17.40 -27.15 -19.86
N ALA A 530 16.47 -27.48 -18.97
CA ALA A 530 15.12 -27.88 -19.35
C ALA A 530 14.34 -26.65 -19.84
N GLN A 531 13.51 -26.85 -20.87
CA GLN A 531 12.72 -25.77 -21.46
C GLN A 531 11.34 -25.60 -20.78
N ALA A 532 10.82 -26.67 -20.17
CA ALA A 532 9.46 -26.71 -19.66
C ALA A 532 9.34 -27.51 -18.36
N LEU A 533 8.30 -27.20 -17.60
CA LEU A 533 7.86 -27.94 -16.41
C LEU A 533 6.50 -28.61 -16.68
N ASP A 534 6.42 -29.91 -16.44
CA ASP A 534 5.14 -30.62 -16.52
C ASP A 534 4.20 -30.17 -15.40
N LEU A 535 2.97 -29.79 -15.73
CA LEU A 535 1.97 -29.32 -14.77
C LEU A 535 1.64 -30.38 -13.71
N GLY A 536 1.65 -31.66 -14.11
CA GLY A 536 1.42 -32.80 -13.22
C GLY A 536 2.47 -32.94 -12.12
N ALA A 537 3.62 -32.25 -12.22
CA ALA A 537 4.62 -32.23 -11.16
C ALA A 537 4.17 -31.49 -9.90
N PHE A 538 3.20 -30.56 -10.01
CA PHE A 538 2.77 -29.72 -8.88
C PHE A 538 1.27 -29.44 -8.82
N CYS A 539 0.47 -29.90 -9.78
CA CYS A 539 -0.98 -29.67 -9.82
C CYS A 539 -1.70 -30.93 -10.33
N ASP A 540 -2.44 -31.59 -9.43
CA ASP A 540 -3.20 -32.81 -9.75
C ASP A 540 -4.64 -32.52 -10.22
N ASP A 541 -5.14 -31.30 -9.99
CA ASP A 541 -6.51 -30.89 -10.28
C ASP A 541 -6.53 -29.48 -10.89
N TYR A 542 -7.02 -29.40 -12.12
CA TYR A 542 -7.13 -28.18 -12.91
C TYR A 542 -8.36 -28.25 -13.82
N VAL A 543 -8.80 -27.11 -14.32
CA VAL A 543 -9.90 -27.00 -15.29
C VAL A 543 -9.43 -26.31 -16.56
N ASP A 544 -9.83 -26.83 -17.71
CA ASP A 544 -9.62 -26.18 -19.00
C ASP A 544 -10.56 -24.98 -19.14
N LEU A 545 -10.00 -23.81 -19.44
CA LEU A 545 -10.73 -22.57 -19.68
C LEU A 545 -10.95 -22.34 -21.18
N GLU A 546 -11.98 -21.54 -21.50
CA GLU A 546 -12.12 -20.98 -22.84
C GLU A 546 -10.90 -20.08 -23.14
N PRO A 547 -10.21 -20.27 -24.27
CA PRO A 547 -9.08 -19.43 -24.64
C PRO A 547 -9.55 -18.00 -24.97
N PRO A 548 -8.69 -16.98 -24.75
CA PRO A 548 -9.06 -15.60 -25.05
C PRO A 548 -9.27 -15.41 -26.57
N PRO A 549 -10.11 -14.44 -26.99
CA PRO A 549 -10.56 -14.29 -28.37
C PRO A 549 -9.43 -14.15 -29.41
N ASN A 550 -8.27 -13.63 -29.01
CA ASN A 550 -7.11 -13.43 -29.87
C ASN A 550 -6.14 -14.64 -29.89
N ARG A 551 -6.45 -15.75 -29.21
CA ARG A 551 -5.59 -16.95 -29.07
C ARG A 551 -6.37 -18.27 -29.14
N SER A 552 -7.10 -18.50 -30.23
CA SER A 552 -7.94 -19.70 -30.40
C SER A 552 -7.21 -21.06 -30.38
N ALA A 553 -5.87 -21.10 -30.41
CA ALA A 553 -5.08 -22.33 -30.52
C ALA A 553 -4.29 -22.74 -29.25
N ALA A 554 -4.25 -21.90 -28.21
CA ALA A 554 -3.51 -22.18 -26.99
C ALA A 554 -4.42 -22.76 -25.90
N ARG A 555 -4.09 -23.95 -25.38
CA ARG A 555 -4.80 -24.56 -24.25
C ARG A 555 -4.51 -23.73 -22.99
N LEU A 556 -5.56 -23.20 -22.36
CA LEU A 556 -5.47 -22.42 -21.13
C LEU A 556 -6.06 -23.24 -19.97
N VAL A 557 -5.29 -23.38 -18.90
CA VAL A 557 -5.71 -24.12 -17.71
C VAL A 557 -5.75 -23.22 -16.47
N GLN A 558 -6.72 -23.46 -15.61
CA GLN A 558 -6.82 -22.85 -14.29
C GLN A 558 -6.57 -23.90 -13.23
N LEU A 559 -5.60 -23.62 -12.35
CA LEU A 559 -5.27 -24.50 -11.23
C LEU A 559 -6.44 -24.55 -10.26
N ARG A 560 -6.73 -25.73 -9.72
CA ARG A 560 -7.64 -25.93 -8.57
C ARG A 560 -6.92 -26.47 -7.34
N ALA A 561 -5.83 -27.19 -7.55
CA ALA A 561 -4.97 -27.67 -6.47
C ALA A 561 -3.49 -27.34 -6.74
N LEU A 562 -2.71 -27.20 -5.67
CA LEU A 562 -1.27 -26.97 -5.73
C LEU A 562 -0.56 -27.81 -4.67
N ASN A 563 0.35 -28.67 -5.11
CA ASN A 563 1.16 -29.54 -4.29
C ASN A 563 2.53 -28.89 -4.03
N VAL A 564 2.76 -28.45 -2.79
CA VAL A 564 4.05 -27.87 -2.40
C VAL A 564 4.91 -28.87 -1.65
N ILE A 565 6.23 -28.77 -1.82
CA ILE A 565 7.21 -29.62 -1.14
C ILE A 565 8.18 -28.80 -0.30
N LYS A 566 9.01 -29.47 0.49
CA LYS A 566 10.12 -28.83 1.22
C LYS A 566 11.34 -28.69 0.30
N PRO A 567 11.95 -27.50 0.16
CA PRO A 567 13.19 -27.34 -0.59
C PRO A 567 14.37 -28.06 0.08
N SER A 568 15.41 -28.35 -0.72
CA SER A 568 16.66 -28.91 -0.21
C SER A 568 17.35 -27.95 0.77
N GLU A 569 18.22 -28.47 1.63
CA GLU A 569 18.97 -27.66 2.59
C GLU A 569 19.94 -26.67 1.91
N THR A 570 20.38 -26.97 0.68
CA THR A 570 21.27 -26.11 -0.11
C THR A 570 20.56 -24.99 -0.85
N THR A 571 19.23 -25.05 -0.97
CA THR A 571 18.45 -24.00 -1.64
C THR A 571 18.50 -22.72 -0.79
N PRO A 572 18.82 -21.54 -1.34
CA PRO A 572 18.83 -20.29 -0.58
C PRO A 572 17.42 -19.73 -0.35
N ASP A 573 17.20 -19.03 0.77
CA ASP A 573 15.93 -18.34 1.07
C ASP A 573 15.66 -17.13 0.16
N SER A 574 16.65 -16.71 -0.62
CA SER A 574 16.55 -15.68 -1.66
C SER A 574 16.11 -16.23 -3.02
N SER A 575 15.90 -17.55 -3.17
CA SER A 575 15.37 -18.14 -4.40
C SER A 575 14.00 -17.56 -4.73
N PHE A 576 13.87 -17.02 -5.93
CA PHE A 576 12.72 -16.24 -6.36
C PHE A 576 12.23 -16.74 -7.72
N ALA A 577 10.92 -16.65 -7.94
CA ALA A 577 10.31 -16.91 -9.24
C ALA A 577 9.04 -16.08 -9.41
N GLU A 578 8.72 -15.78 -10.66
CA GLU A 578 7.51 -15.05 -11.04
C GLU A 578 6.95 -15.54 -12.38
N TRP A 579 5.63 -15.48 -12.51
CA TRP A 579 4.93 -15.75 -13.77
C TRP A 579 5.06 -14.56 -14.72
N THR A 580 5.23 -14.82 -16.02
CA THR A 580 5.16 -13.76 -17.05
C THR A 580 3.71 -13.62 -17.50
N TRP A 581 3.00 -12.64 -16.92
CA TRP A 581 1.58 -12.44 -17.16
C TRP A 581 1.29 -11.69 -18.45
N ASP A 582 0.27 -12.16 -19.15
CA ASP A 582 -0.49 -11.48 -20.18
C ASP A 582 -1.95 -11.32 -19.74
N VAL A 583 -2.64 -10.38 -20.39
CA VAL A 583 -4.04 -10.06 -20.12
C VAL A 583 -4.83 -9.95 -21.41
N ALA A 584 -6.07 -10.43 -21.39
CA ALA A 584 -7.02 -10.24 -22.48
C ALA A 584 -8.40 -9.87 -21.94
N PHE A 585 -9.18 -9.19 -22.78
CA PHE A 585 -10.50 -8.66 -22.43
C PHE A 585 -11.55 -9.08 -23.46
N ARG A 586 -12.76 -9.36 -22.97
CA ARG A 586 -13.99 -9.52 -23.76
C ARG A 586 -15.11 -8.86 -22.97
N HIS A 587 -16.13 -8.35 -23.65
CA HIS A 587 -17.39 -8.01 -23.02
C HIS A 587 -18.52 -8.44 -23.95
N ASP A 588 -19.64 -8.80 -23.36
CA ASP A 588 -20.87 -9.08 -24.08
C ASP A 588 -21.84 -7.93 -23.83
N GLY A 589 -22.52 -7.44 -24.88
CA GLY A 589 -23.41 -6.28 -24.79
C GLY A 589 -22.73 -4.93 -24.96
N ASP A 590 -23.52 -3.87 -24.85
CA ASP A 590 -23.09 -2.49 -25.10
C ASP A 590 -22.64 -1.82 -23.79
N PRO A 591 -21.43 -1.24 -23.73
CA PRO A 591 -20.96 -0.52 -22.55
C PRO A 591 -21.71 0.80 -22.36
N ALA A 592 -21.75 1.27 -21.11
CA ALA A 592 -22.26 2.61 -20.82
C ALA A 592 -21.21 3.65 -21.21
N VAL A 593 -21.53 4.50 -22.19
CA VAL A 593 -20.64 5.60 -22.62
C VAL A 593 -20.74 6.74 -21.61
N LEU A 594 -19.59 7.17 -21.10
CA LEU A 594 -19.45 8.26 -20.14
C LEU A 594 -19.00 9.52 -20.90
N ASP A 595 -19.84 10.55 -20.92
CA ASP A 595 -19.56 11.78 -21.66
C ASP A 595 -18.37 12.55 -21.09
N ILE A 596 -17.43 12.94 -21.94
CA ILE A 596 -16.31 13.80 -21.55
C ILE A 596 -16.78 15.26 -21.61
N PRO A 597 -16.69 16.03 -20.51
CA PRO A 597 -17.22 17.38 -20.47
C PRO A 597 -16.56 18.29 -21.54
N GLY A 598 -17.41 18.97 -22.32
CA GLY A 598 -17.00 19.92 -23.35
C GLY A 598 -16.27 21.14 -22.78
N GLY A 599 -15.41 21.76 -23.59
CA GLY A 599 -14.62 22.92 -23.20
C GLY A 599 -13.41 22.62 -22.29
N THR A 600 -13.22 21.35 -21.90
CA THR A 600 -12.06 20.91 -21.12
C THR A 600 -10.90 20.46 -22.03
N PRO A 601 -9.63 20.62 -21.61
CA PRO A 601 -8.48 20.09 -22.35
C PRO A 601 -8.52 18.56 -22.54
N TRP A 602 -9.26 17.86 -21.68
CA TRP A 602 -9.39 16.39 -21.67
C TRP A 602 -9.98 15.80 -22.94
N GLY A 603 -10.84 16.53 -23.65
CA GLY A 603 -11.37 16.08 -24.95
C GLY A 603 -10.29 15.90 -26.03
N ARG A 604 -9.10 16.50 -25.88
CA ARG A 604 -7.95 16.30 -26.77
C ARG A 604 -7.16 15.04 -26.41
N VAL A 605 -7.19 14.61 -25.15
CA VAL A 605 -6.43 13.47 -24.63
C VAL A 605 -7.25 12.19 -24.70
N VAL A 606 -8.52 12.25 -24.31
CA VAL A 606 -9.40 11.09 -24.19
C VAL A 606 -10.44 11.16 -25.29
N ALA A 607 -10.45 10.15 -26.15
CA ALA A 607 -11.37 10.01 -27.28
C ALA A 607 -12.68 9.31 -26.88
N GLY A 608 -12.64 8.48 -25.83
CA GLY A 608 -13.82 7.78 -25.33
C GLY A 608 -13.61 7.28 -23.90
N PHE A 609 -14.69 7.24 -23.13
CA PHE A 609 -14.71 6.71 -21.77
C PHE A 609 -15.93 5.80 -21.62
N GLU A 610 -15.70 4.54 -21.31
CA GLU A 610 -16.73 3.49 -21.32
C GLU A 610 -16.72 2.73 -19.99
N ALA A 611 -17.90 2.40 -19.48
CA ALA A 611 -18.07 1.57 -18.29
C ALA A 611 -18.72 0.23 -18.64
N PHE A 612 -18.07 -0.83 -18.17
CA PHE A 612 -18.46 -2.23 -18.26
C PHE A 612 -18.94 -2.64 -16.89
N THR A 613 -20.26 -2.79 -16.73
CA THR A 613 -20.84 -3.12 -15.42
C THR A 613 -21.83 -4.26 -15.51
N HIS A 614 -21.84 -5.07 -14.47
CA HIS A 614 -22.83 -6.10 -14.23
C HIS A 614 -24.25 -5.55 -14.22
N ARG A 615 -24.48 -4.35 -13.66
CA ARG A 615 -25.76 -3.63 -13.68
C ARG A 615 -26.35 -3.50 -15.08
N HIS A 616 -25.52 -3.21 -16.08
CA HIS A 616 -25.93 -3.04 -17.47
C HIS A 616 -25.85 -4.33 -18.29
N ARG A 617 -25.58 -5.48 -17.63
CA ARG A 617 -25.32 -6.78 -18.28
C ARG A 617 -24.19 -6.73 -19.31
N CYS A 618 -23.21 -5.85 -19.06
CA CYS A 618 -22.03 -5.67 -19.88
C CYS A 618 -20.79 -5.71 -18.98
N ALA A 619 -20.65 -6.77 -18.19
CA ALA A 619 -19.43 -7.00 -17.42
C ALA A 619 -18.27 -7.31 -18.37
N GLN A 620 -17.04 -7.01 -17.92
CA GLN A 620 -15.84 -7.30 -18.67
C GLN A 620 -15.27 -8.65 -18.21
N THR A 621 -15.19 -9.61 -19.12
CA THR A 621 -14.43 -10.85 -18.91
C THR A 621 -12.95 -10.55 -19.09
N VAL A 622 -12.16 -10.85 -18.06
CA VAL A 622 -10.71 -10.63 -18.00
C VAL A 622 -10.01 -11.99 -17.86
N TRP A 623 -9.15 -12.31 -18.81
CA TRP A 623 -8.22 -13.44 -18.70
C TRP A 623 -6.89 -12.92 -18.20
N ARG A 624 -6.39 -13.51 -17.11
CA ARG A 624 -4.99 -13.31 -16.68
C ARG A 624 -4.29 -14.65 -16.77
N TYR A 625 -3.29 -14.73 -17.64
CA TYR A 625 -2.62 -15.98 -17.95
C TYR A 625 -1.14 -15.78 -18.16
N ALA A 626 -0.37 -16.84 -18.00
CA ALA A 626 1.06 -16.85 -18.23
C ALA A 626 1.44 -18.07 -19.07
N ASP A 627 2.20 -17.85 -20.14
CA ASP A 627 2.76 -18.93 -20.97
C ASP A 627 4.05 -19.49 -20.39
N ALA A 628 4.69 -18.72 -19.51
CA ALA A 628 5.99 -19.03 -18.95
C ALA A 628 6.16 -18.39 -17.57
N PHE A 629 7.14 -18.89 -16.84
CA PHE A 629 7.64 -18.29 -15.61
C PHE A 629 9.15 -18.10 -15.70
N VAL A 630 9.67 -17.17 -14.90
CA VAL A 630 11.11 -16.92 -14.76
C VAL A 630 11.51 -17.34 -13.36
N ALA A 631 12.54 -18.18 -13.26
CA ALA A 631 13.13 -18.62 -12.00
C ALA A 631 14.55 -18.05 -11.85
N GLU A 632 14.80 -17.37 -10.73
CA GLU A 632 16.11 -16.82 -10.36
C GLU A 632 16.79 -17.73 -9.33
N ARG A 633 17.99 -18.24 -9.67
CA ARG A 633 18.75 -19.20 -8.85
C ARG A 633 20.19 -18.77 -8.69
N ASN A 634 20.65 -18.72 -7.44
CA ASN A 634 22.06 -18.50 -7.12
C ASN A 634 22.79 -19.85 -6.99
N LEU A 635 22.88 -20.59 -8.10
CA LEU A 635 23.64 -21.84 -8.20
C LEU A 635 24.96 -21.60 -8.94
N ALA A 636 26.08 -22.09 -8.40
CA ALA A 636 27.38 -21.93 -9.03
C ALA A 636 27.42 -22.60 -10.42
N GLY A 637 27.73 -21.83 -11.46
CA GLY A 637 27.87 -22.32 -12.84
C GLY A 637 26.58 -22.39 -13.67
N ALA A 638 25.42 -22.01 -13.12
CA ALA A 638 24.16 -21.93 -13.86
C ALA A 638 23.82 -20.47 -14.22
N PRO A 639 23.07 -20.22 -15.31
CA PRO A 639 22.53 -18.89 -15.58
C PRO A 639 21.63 -18.46 -14.41
N PRO A 640 21.80 -17.23 -13.89
CA PRO A 640 21.10 -16.79 -12.69
C PRO A 640 19.60 -16.63 -12.91
N LYS A 641 19.14 -16.40 -14.14
CA LYS A 641 17.73 -16.40 -14.53
C LYS A 641 17.48 -17.38 -15.66
N THR A 642 16.41 -18.15 -15.53
CA THR A 642 15.97 -19.12 -16.54
C THR A 642 14.47 -18.96 -16.78
N ARG A 643 14.06 -19.01 -18.04
CA ARG A 643 12.66 -18.91 -18.47
C ARG A 643 12.16 -20.29 -18.89
N HIS A 644 11.01 -20.69 -18.38
CA HIS A 644 10.44 -22.03 -18.58
C HIS A 644 8.96 -21.93 -18.96
N SER A 645 8.53 -22.75 -19.92
CA SER A 645 7.09 -22.95 -20.22
C SER A 645 6.47 -24.02 -19.33
N VAL A 646 5.15 -24.13 -19.34
CA VAL A 646 4.42 -25.21 -18.65
C VAL A 646 3.81 -26.14 -19.70
N THR A 647 3.87 -27.45 -19.45
CA THR A 647 3.32 -28.46 -20.37
C THR A 647 2.29 -29.36 -19.68
N VAL A 648 1.36 -29.89 -20.46
CA VAL A 648 0.47 -30.99 -20.07
C VAL A 648 0.53 -32.04 -21.18
N ASP A 649 0.83 -33.28 -20.83
CA ASP A 649 1.00 -34.38 -21.80
C ASP A 649 1.99 -34.01 -22.92
N GLY A 650 3.05 -33.27 -22.58
CA GLY A 650 4.09 -32.80 -23.52
C GLY A 650 3.71 -31.63 -24.43
N HIS A 651 2.50 -31.07 -24.30
CA HIS A 651 2.05 -29.91 -25.08
C HIS A 651 2.11 -28.65 -24.22
N GLU A 652 2.60 -27.53 -24.76
CA GLU A 652 2.63 -26.25 -24.03
C GLU A 652 1.21 -25.77 -23.70
N VAL A 653 1.05 -25.30 -22.47
CA VAL A 653 -0.20 -24.74 -21.96
C VAL A 653 0.05 -23.39 -21.30
N SER A 654 -0.93 -22.51 -21.40
CA SER A 654 -0.96 -21.29 -20.59
C SER A 654 -1.62 -21.63 -19.24
N VAL A 655 -1.09 -21.08 -18.15
CA VAL A 655 -1.68 -21.23 -16.81
C VAL A 655 -2.25 -19.88 -16.37
N GLY A 656 -3.48 -19.85 -15.91
CA GLY A 656 -4.13 -18.59 -15.57
C GLY A 656 -5.50 -18.75 -14.93
N PHE A 657 -6.28 -17.68 -14.97
CA PHE A 657 -7.66 -17.65 -14.50
C PHE A 657 -8.48 -16.62 -15.28
N VAL A 658 -9.80 -16.76 -15.22
CA VAL A 658 -10.76 -15.85 -15.84
C VAL A 658 -11.71 -15.27 -14.79
N LEU A 659 -12.03 -13.98 -14.91
CA LEU A 659 -12.96 -13.27 -14.03
C LEU A 659 -13.92 -12.44 -14.87
N ASP A 660 -15.20 -12.40 -14.47
CA ASP A 660 -16.13 -11.38 -14.95
C ASP A 660 -16.21 -10.26 -13.91
N VAL A 661 -15.75 -9.07 -14.28
CA VAL A 661 -15.55 -7.94 -13.37
C VAL A 661 -16.19 -6.67 -13.92
N ASP A 662 -16.46 -5.72 -13.03
CA ASP A 662 -16.76 -4.36 -13.46
C ASP A 662 -15.46 -3.63 -13.82
N ALA A 663 -15.51 -2.81 -14.85
CA ALA A 663 -14.35 -2.09 -15.34
C ALA A 663 -14.76 -0.77 -16.00
N VAL A 664 -13.82 0.15 -16.08
CA VAL A 664 -13.89 1.28 -17.00
C VAL A 664 -12.74 1.19 -18.01
N ALA A 665 -12.97 1.67 -19.23
CA ALA A 665 -11.93 1.78 -20.24
C ALA A 665 -11.87 3.19 -20.83
N LEU A 666 -10.65 3.70 -20.98
CA LEU A 666 -10.36 4.95 -21.65
C LEU A 666 -9.70 4.67 -22.99
N THR A 667 -10.22 5.30 -24.03
CA THR A 667 -9.59 5.36 -25.35
C THR A 667 -8.79 6.66 -25.40
N VAL A 668 -7.46 6.56 -25.44
CA VAL A 668 -6.52 7.67 -25.22
C VAL A 668 -5.78 7.98 -26.52
N ARG A 669 -5.78 9.24 -26.92
CA ARG A 669 -4.95 9.75 -28.02
C ARG A 669 -3.53 9.96 -27.52
N LEU A 670 -2.58 9.32 -28.20
CA LEU A 670 -1.17 9.47 -27.89
C LEU A 670 -0.62 10.75 -28.55
N PRO A 671 0.28 11.50 -27.88
CA PRO A 671 0.91 12.67 -28.48
C PRO A 671 1.63 12.34 -29.79
N GLU A 672 1.40 13.15 -30.83
CA GLU A 672 2.10 13.01 -32.13
C GLU A 672 3.52 13.56 -32.09
N SER A 673 3.73 14.65 -31.32
CA SER A 673 5.02 15.29 -31.15
C SER A 673 5.73 14.80 -29.90
N LEU A 674 7.06 14.76 -29.98
CA LEU A 674 7.90 14.48 -28.83
C LEU A 674 7.92 15.69 -27.88
N PRO A 675 8.05 15.47 -26.57
CA PRO A 675 8.07 16.58 -25.60
C PRO A 675 9.30 17.48 -25.77
N ASP A 676 9.10 18.79 -25.63
CA ASP A 676 10.14 19.83 -25.77
C ASP A 676 10.31 20.72 -24.53
N SER A 677 9.40 20.63 -23.56
CA SER A 677 9.49 21.37 -22.30
C SER A 677 10.79 21.03 -21.56
N LEU A 678 11.60 22.06 -21.28
CA LEU A 678 12.93 21.91 -20.66
C LEU A 678 12.88 21.11 -19.34
N ALA A 679 11.87 21.36 -18.50
CA ALA A 679 11.74 20.65 -17.21
C ALA A 679 11.42 19.16 -17.41
N LEU A 680 10.57 18.85 -18.39
CA LEU A 680 10.22 17.46 -18.73
C LEU A 680 11.39 16.75 -19.41
N VAL A 681 12.10 17.39 -20.35
CA VAL A 681 13.26 16.80 -21.03
C VAL A 681 14.37 16.45 -20.03
N ARG A 682 14.66 17.34 -19.05
CA ARG A 682 15.63 17.09 -17.96
C ARG A 682 15.31 15.79 -17.18
N SER A 683 14.03 15.58 -16.88
CA SER A 683 13.53 14.38 -16.23
C SER A 683 13.66 13.15 -17.13
N LEU A 684 13.19 13.25 -18.38
CA LEU A 684 13.12 12.12 -19.31
C LEU A 684 14.49 11.56 -19.65
N ARG A 685 15.52 12.41 -19.77
CA ARG A 685 16.92 11.98 -20.01
C ARG A 685 17.41 10.98 -18.97
N VAL A 686 17.22 11.31 -17.69
CA VAL A 686 17.65 10.47 -16.56
C VAL A 686 16.79 9.21 -16.48
N ALA A 687 15.47 9.37 -16.61
CA ALA A 687 14.54 8.24 -16.58
C ALA A 687 14.79 7.25 -17.74
N ARG A 688 15.16 7.74 -18.93
CA ARG A 688 15.46 6.91 -20.09
C ARG A 688 16.79 6.17 -19.94
N MET A 689 17.82 6.82 -19.43
CA MET A 689 19.09 6.16 -19.08
C MET A 689 18.83 5.06 -18.03
N GLU A 690 18.04 5.34 -17.00
CA GLU A 690 17.66 4.37 -15.99
C GLU A 690 16.94 3.16 -16.61
N PHE A 691 15.97 3.40 -17.49
CA PHE A 691 15.22 2.36 -18.20
C PHE A 691 16.13 1.43 -19.01
N LEU A 692 17.07 1.99 -19.79
CA LEU A 692 18.03 1.25 -20.63
C LEU A 692 19.07 0.45 -19.82
N ILE A 693 19.24 0.75 -18.54
CA ILE A 693 20.13 -0.01 -17.66
C ILE A 693 19.33 -1.04 -16.86
N ARG A 694 18.15 -0.69 -16.35
CA ARG A 694 17.42 -1.55 -15.40
C ARG A 694 16.47 -2.54 -16.07
N ASN A 695 15.73 -2.09 -17.08
CA ASN A 695 14.53 -2.77 -17.57
C ASN A 695 14.64 -3.22 -19.02
N ALA A 696 15.47 -2.54 -19.82
CA ALA A 696 15.61 -2.79 -21.25
C ALA A 696 17.08 -2.81 -21.67
N GLY A 697 17.34 -3.28 -22.89
CA GLY A 697 18.66 -3.27 -23.50
C GLY A 697 19.56 -4.45 -23.10
N PRO A 698 20.76 -4.56 -23.70
CA PRO A 698 21.63 -5.72 -23.53
C PRO A 698 22.17 -5.88 -22.10
N VAL A 699 22.18 -4.82 -21.28
CA VAL A 699 22.63 -4.86 -19.89
C VAL A 699 21.79 -5.83 -19.04
N VAL A 700 20.51 -6.01 -19.35
CA VAL A 700 19.62 -6.93 -18.61
C VAL A 700 20.09 -8.38 -18.74
N ASP A 701 20.54 -8.76 -19.94
CA ASP A 701 21.05 -10.10 -20.23
C ASP A 701 22.46 -10.30 -19.65
N LEU A 702 23.28 -9.25 -19.67
CA LEU A 702 24.67 -9.29 -19.18
C LEU A 702 24.77 -9.26 -17.64
N VAL A 703 23.88 -8.52 -16.97
CA VAL A 703 23.89 -8.32 -15.51
C VAL A 703 22.50 -8.67 -14.94
N PRO A 704 22.19 -9.94 -14.63
CA PRO A 704 20.81 -10.37 -14.37
C PRO A 704 20.16 -9.83 -13.09
N SER A 705 20.97 -9.43 -12.11
CA SER A 705 20.52 -8.78 -10.86
C SER A 705 20.00 -7.37 -11.11
N VAL A 706 18.70 -7.15 -10.91
CA VAL A 706 18.04 -5.82 -11.01
C VAL A 706 18.68 -4.83 -10.04
N PHE A 707 19.02 -5.28 -8.83
CA PHE A 707 19.65 -4.45 -7.81
C PHE A 707 21.03 -3.97 -8.25
N THR A 708 21.84 -4.86 -8.84
CA THR A 708 23.17 -4.49 -9.36
C THR A 708 23.04 -3.48 -10.50
N ARG A 709 22.07 -3.66 -11.41
CA ARG A 709 21.80 -2.69 -12.50
C ARG A 709 21.36 -1.33 -11.98
N GLU A 710 20.53 -1.26 -10.94
CA GLU A 710 20.14 0.00 -10.30
C GLU A 710 21.37 0.74 -9.72
N TRP A 711 22.31 0.02 -9.12
CA TRP A 711 23.55 0.61 -8.63
C TRP A 711 24.48 1.08 -9.75
N LEU A 712 24.62 0.29 -10.83
CA LEU A 712 25.41 0.70 -12.00
C LEU A 712 24.91 2.03 -12.57
N HIS A 713 23.59 2.20 -12.69
CA HIS A 713 22.98 3.46 -13.12
C HIS A 713 23.33 4.64 -12.19
N GLN A 714 23.14 4.49 -10.87
CA GLN A 714 23.39 5.57 -9.91
C GLN A 714 24.88 5.97 -9.85
N ILE A 715 25.78 4.99 -9.88
CA ILE A 715 27.23 5.23 -9.87
C ILE A 715 27.65 5.91 -11.17
N LEU A 716 27.19 5.42 -12.31
CA LEU A 716 27.51 6.01 -13.61
C LEU A 716 27.07 7.47 -13.68
N LEU A 717 25.84 7.78 -13.26
CA LEU A 717 25.35 9.16 -13.20
C LEU A 717 26.22 10.01 -12.27
N SER A 718 26.63 9.47 -11.11
CA SER A 718 27.51 10.19 -10.18
C SER A 718 28.88 10.51 -10.77
N VAL A 719 29.50 9.54 -11.43
CA VAL A 719 30.80 9.72 -12.10
C VAL A 719 30.70 10.77 -13.19
N LEU A 720 29.63 10.74 -14.00
CA LEU A 720 29.45 11.69 -15.10
C LEU A 720 29.19 13.11 -14.59
N VAL A 721 28.36 13.28 -13.56
CA VAL A 721 28.09 14.61 -12.98
C VAL A 721 29.36 15.21 -12.37
N VAL A 722 30.15 14.41 -11.62
CA VAL A 722 31.43 14.86 -11.04
C VAL A 722 32.48 15.14 -12.13
N GLY A 723 32.62 14.25 -13.11
CA GLY A 723 33.58 14.39 -14.19
C GLY A 723 33.26 15.53 -15.16
N SER A 724 32.05 16.08 -15.10
CA SER A 724 31.61 17.20 -15.93
C SER A 724 31.89 18.56 -15.28
N ASP A 725 32.77 18.68 -14.29
CA ASP A 725 33.08 19.98 -13.68
C ASP A 725 33.69 20.95 -14.71
N GLY A 726 32.93 21.99 -15.09
CA GLY A 726 33.29 22.93 -16.16
C GLY A 726 33.01 22.49 -17.60
N GLY A 727 32.44 21.30 -17.85
CA GLY A 727 32.13 20.75 -19.19
C GLY A 727 30.71 20.18 -19.35
N SER A 728 30.46 19.47 -20.45
CA SER A 728 29.21 18.71 -20.69
C SER A 728 29.39 17.22 -20.38
N ILE A 729 28.29 16.51 -20.13
CA ILE A 729 28.29 15.05 -19.88
C ILE A 729 28.92 14.30 -21.07
N ASP A 730 28.62 14.70 -22.31
CA ASP A 730 29.20 14.07 -23.51
C ASP A 730 30.71 14.22 -23.58
N ALA A 731 31.23 15.43 -23.30
CA ALA A 731 32.67 15.66 -23.35
C ALA A 731 33.41 14.80 -22.30
N THR A 732 32.81 14.61 -21.13
CA THR A 732 33.33 13.72 -20.09
C THR A 732 33.22 12.26 -20.51
N LEU A 733 32.09 11.84 -21.08
CA LEU A 733 31.88 10.47 -21.54
C LEU A 733 32.89 10.12 -22.63
N ASP A 734 32.97 10.92 -23.68
CA ASP A 734 33.88 10.73 -24.82
C ASP A 734 35.37 10.80 -24.44
N GLY A 735 35.69 11.59 -23.41
CA GLY A 735 37.05 11.75 -22.90
C GLY A 735 37.57 10.56 -22.08
N LEU A 736 36.68 9.70 -21.56
CA LEU A 736 37.05 8.53 -20.78
C LEU A 736 37.14 7.30 -21.68
N SER A 737 38.25 6.56 -21.66
CA SER A 737 38.29 5.19 -22.18
C SER A 737 37.44 4.24 -21.32
N ASP A 738 37.11 3.06 -21.84
CA ASP A 738 36.30 2.09 -21.08
C ASP A 738 36.97 1.65 -19.77
N GLU A 739 38.31 1.56 -19.75
CA GLU A 739 39.08 1.22 -18.56
C GLU A 739 39.11 2.37 -17.53
N GLU A 740 39.16 3.63 -17.99
CA GLU A 740 39.07 4.81 -17.13
C GLU A 740 37.66 5.00 -16.56
N LEU A 741 36.61 4.73 -17.37
CA LEU A 741 35.23 4.74 -16.91
C LEU A 741 35.01 3.67 -15.83
N ARG A 742 35.46 2.44 -16.08
CA ARG A 742 35.42 1.34 -15.11
C ARG A 742 36.12 1.73 -13.80
N THR A 743 37.34 2.26 -13.89
CA THR A 743 38.13 2.69 -12.72
C THR A 743 37.41 3.79 -11.94
N SER A 744 36.80 4.75 -12.64
CA SER A 744 36.05 5.85 -12.03
C SER A 744 34.77 5.37 -11.37
N MET A 745 34.03 4.43 -11.99
CA MET A 745 32.85 3.80 -11.38
C MET A 745 33.21 3.01 -10.12
N LEU A 746 34.32 2.26 -10.11
CA LEU A 746 34.77 1.55 -8.91
C LEU A 746 35.19 2.49 -7.79
N ARG A 747 35.83 3.62 -8.13
CA ARG A 747 36.15 4.67 -7.15
C ARG A 747 34.87 5.30 -6.60
N GLY A 748 33.94 5.69 -7.46
CA GLY A 748 32.65 6.25 -7.09
C GLY A 748 31.85 5.30 -6.20
N ALA A 749 31.84 4.00 -6.51
CA ALA A 749 31.23 2.98 -5.66
C ALA A 749 31.85 2.97 -4.25
N ARG A 750 33.19 2.92 -4.13
CA ARG A 750 33.88 2.93 -2.82
C ARG A 750 33.54 4.17 -2.00
N GLU A 751 33.50 5.34 -2.63
CA GLU A 751 33.22 6.61 -1.96
C GLU A 751 31.75 6.77 -1.57
N VAL A 752 30.80 6.34 -2.43
CA VAL A 752 29.36 6.38 -2.15
C VAL A 752 28.95 5.39 -1.07
N PHE A 753 29.60 4.23 -1.00
CA PHE A 753 29.29 3.17 -0.04
C PHE A 753 30.12 3.21 1.24
N GLY A 754 31.09 4.13 1.35
CA GLY A 754 31.90 4.30 2.55
C GLY A 754 32.56 2.99 3.00
N ALA A 755 32.97 2.14 2.06
CA ALA A 755 33.50 0.82 2.40
C ALA A 755 34.74 0.97 3.28
N LEU A 756 34.57 0.57 4.55
CA LEU A 756 35.67 0.29 5.44
C LEU A 756 36.45 -0.90 4.86
N ASP A 757 37.71 -0.68 4.49
CA ASP A 757 38.72 -1.75 4.36
C ASP A 757 38.97 -2.35 5.76
N MET A 758 38.08 -3.21 6.23
CA MET A 758 38.30 -4.00 7.45
C MET A 758 38.87 -5.40 7.17
N SER A 759 39.01 -5.80 5.90
CA SER A 759 39.42 -7.16 5.52
C SER A 759 40.93 -7.34 5.30
N GLU A 760 41.73 -6.28 5.22
CA GLU A 760 43.19 -6.44 5.01
C GLU A 760 43.98 -6.93 6.24
N GLN A 761 43.34 -7.10 7.41
CA GLN A 761 44.06 -7.53 8.64
C GLN A 761 43.78 -8.95 9.13
N SER A 762 42.86 -9.71 8.52
CA SER A 762 42.69 -11.14 8.82
C SER A 762 43.46 -11.99 7.80
N GLY A 763 44.73 -12.28 8.10
CA GLY A 763 45.51 -13.28 7.36
C GLY A 763 44.90 -14.68 7.54
N GLY A 764 44.05 -15.09 6.59
CA GLY A 764 43.49 -16.43 6.46
C GLY A 764 43.00 -16.64 5.01
N ASP A 765 43.25 -17.83 4.46
CA ASP A 765 43.09 -18.22 3.06
C ASP A 765 41.89 -17.59 2.29
N GLY A 766 42.20 -16.74 1.30
CA GLY A 766 41.80 -16.94 -0.09
C GLY A 766 40.32 -17.12 -0.46
N GLN A 767 39.37 -16.44 0.19
CA GLN A 767 38.07 -16.17 -0.43
C GLN A 767 37.95 -14.66 -0.71
N PRO A 768 37.73 -14.23 -1.98
CA PRO A 768 37.48 -12.83 -2.27
C PRO A 768 36.19 -12.39 -1.58
N ASP A 769 36.30 -11.42 -0.67
CA ASP A 769 35.19 -10.90 0.12
C ASP A 769 34.09 -10.33 -0.78
N ALA A 770 32.90 -10.88 -0.60
CA ALA A 770 31.80 -10.77 -1.52
C ALA A 770 30.87 -9.59 -1.15
N ASN A 771 31.40 -8.37 -1.15
CA ASN A 771 30.67 -7.11 -0.90
C ASN A 771 30.02 -6.55 -2.17
N LEU A 772 29.07 -5.62 -2.05
CA LEU A 772 28.40 -4.96 -3.19
C LEU A 772 29.40 -4.38 -4.23
N ILE A 773 30.53 -3.84 -3.76
CA ILE A 773 31.60 -3.34 -4.64
C ILE A 773 32.21 -4.47 -5.48
N GLY A 774 32.35 -5.67 -4.91
CA GLY A 774 32.80 -6.86 -5.63
C GLY A 774 31.80 -7.31 -6.69
N GLU A 775 30.49 -7.20 -6.43
CA GLU A 775 29.46 -7.45 -7.45
C GLU A 775 29.49 -6.42 -8.58
N ILE A 776 29.66 -5.14 -8.25
CA ILE A 776 29.79 -4.07 -9.25
C ILE A 776 31.05 -4.30 -10.09
N ALA A 777 32.17 -4.65 -9.46
CA ALA A 777 33.40 -5.01 -10.16
C ALA A 777 33.20 -6.21 -11.09
N ALA A 778 32.62 -7.30 -10.58
CA ALA A 778 32.31 -8.48 -11.38
C ALA A 778 31.37 -8.16 -12.55
N ALA A 779 30.37 -7.30 -12.34
CA ALA A 779 29.46 -6.86 -13.40
C ALA A 779 30.16 -6.00 -14.46
N LEU A 780 31.05 -5.09 -14.05
CA LEU A 780 31.84 -4.26 -14.96
C LEU A 780 32.92 -5.05 -15.71
N ASP A 781 33.38 -6.17 -15.17
CA ASP A 781 34.33 -7.08 -15.82
C ASP A 781 33.65 -7.99 -16.87
N VAL A 782 32.31 -8.04 -16.93
CA VAL A 782 31.59 -8.75 -17.99
C VAL A 782 31.79 -8.03 -19.33
N SER A 783 32.30 -8.76 -20.32
CA SER A 783 32.53 -8.25 -21.67
C SER A 783 31.27 -7.62 -22.26
N GLY A 784 31.38 -6.37 -22.70
CA GLY A 784 30.29 -5.61 -23.31
C GLY A 784 29.54 -4.67 -22.35
N VAL A 785 29.57 -4.91 -21.02
CA VAL A 785 28.79 -4.10 -20.07
C VAL A 785 29.17 -2.62 -20.11
N THR A 786 30.46 -2.29 -20.07
CA THR A 786 30.91 -0.88 -20.11
C THR A 786 30.51 -0.15 -21.39
N ALA A 787 30.52 -0.84 -22.53
CA ALA A 787 30.09 -0.28 -23.82
C ALA A 787 28.58 0.01 -23.82
N GLU A 788 27.77 -0.91 -23.28
CA GLU A 788 26.32 -0.74 -23.15
C GLU A 788 25.95 0.35 -22.14
N LEU A 789 26.69 0.46 -21.04
CA LEU A 789 26.56 1.54 -20.07
C LEU A 789 26.85 2.92 -20.70
N ARG A 790 27.89 3.00 -21.54
CA ARG A 790 28.21 4.21 -22.32
C ARG A 790 27.09 4.54 -23.31
N ALA A 791 26.57 3.56 -24.03
CA ALA A 791 25.45 3.75 -24.94
C ALA A 791 24.22 4.29 -24.20
N ALA A 792 23.88 3.72 -23.04
CA ALA A 792 22.78 4.22 -22.21
C ALA A 792 23.04 5.64 -21.68
N ALA A 793 24.28 5.98 -21.30
CA ALA A 793 24.64 7.32 -20.80
C ALA A 793 24.57 8.41 -21.88
N SER A 794 24.79 8.09 -23.16
CA SER A 794 24.72 9.06 -24.26
C SER A 794 23.36 9.76 -24.38
N VAL A 795 22.30 9.09 -23.92
CA VAL A 795 20.92 9.61 -23.85
C VAL A 795 20.81 10.87 -22.99
N LEU A 796 21.71 11.07 -22.00
CA LEU A 796 21.69 12.21 -21.10
C LEU A 796 21.88 13.56 -21.81
N SER A 797 22.43 13.57 -23.02
CA SER A 797 22.65 14.79 -23.80
C SER A 797 21.78 14.85 -25.06
N CYS A 798 21.04 13.79 -25.35
CA CYS A 798 20.14 13.73 -26.50
C CYS A 798 18.81 14.44 -26.19
N GLU A 799 18.21 15.05 -27.20
CA GLU A 799 16.78 15.39 -27.17
C GLU A 799 15.94 14.12 -27.39
N PRO A 800 14.70 14.07 -26.86
CA PRO A 800 13.78 12.98 -27.17
C PRO A 800 13.69 12.77 -28.68
N ASN A 801 13.82 11.51 -29.11
CA ASN A 801 13.83 11.13 -30.53
C ASN A 801 12.81 10.00 -30.79
N PRO A 802 12.56 9.62 -32.06
CA PRO A 802 11.57 8.59 -32.38
C PRO A 802 11.79 7.21 -31.72
N GLU A 803 13.02 6.88 -31.31
CA GLU A 803 13.32 5.62 -30.61
C GLU A 803 12.78 5.61 -29.17
N TRP A 804 12.47 6.78 -28.61
CA TRP A 804 11.89 6.92 -27.28
C TRP A 804 10.37 6.74 -27.31
N GLN A 805 9.74 6.77 -28.48
CA GLN A 805 8.29 6.88 -28.62
C GLN A 805 7.53 5.78 -27.87
N ALA A 806 7.87 4.50 -28.06
CA ALA A 806 7.17 3.40 -27.39
C ALA A 806 7.27 3.48 -25.86
N TRP A 807 8.43 3.91 -25.35
CA TRP A 807 8.65 4.10 -23.92
C TRP A 807 7.89 5.32 -23.39
N LEU A 808 7.87 6.42 -24.13
CA LEU A 808 7.09 7.61 -23.79
C LEU A 808 5.59 7.32 -23.80
N ASP A 809 5.10 6.53 -24.75
CA ASP A 809 3.69 6.13 -24.81
C ASP A 809 3.30 5.33 -23.57
N GLU A 810 4.08 4.32 -23.18
CA GLU A 810 3.82 3.53 -21.98
C GLU A 810 3.85 4.40 -20.72
N ARG A 811 4.82 5.33 -20.63
CA ARG A 811 4.92 6.27 -19.50
C ARG A 811 3.75 7.25 -19.46
N TYR A 812 3.30 7.75 -20.60
CA TYR A 812 2.14 8.63 -20.75
C TYR A 812 0.86 7.92 -20.30
N LEU A 813 0.63 6.70 -20.80
CA LEU A 813 -0.53 5.89 -20.45
C LEU A 813 -0.53 5.47 -18.98
N THR A 814 0.62 5.09 -18.43
CA THR A 814 0.73 4.74 -17.00
C THR A 814 0.46 5.95 -16.12
N THR A 815 0.98 7.12 -16.48
CA THR A 815 0.73 8.37 -15.74
C THR A 815 -0.75 8.74 -15.72
N LEU A 816 -1.44 8.65 -16.87
CA LEU A 816 -2.87 8.90 -16.93
C LEU A 816 -3.67 7.85 -16.17
N ALA A 817 -3.35 6.57 -16.34
CA ALA A 817 -4.04 5.48 -15.67
C ALA A 817 -3.96 5.61 -14.14
N SER A 818 -2.78 5.93 -13.61
CA SER A 818 -2.58 6.16 -12.18
C SER A 818 -3.33 7.40 -11.69
N ALA A 819 -3.38 8.48 -12.47
CA ALA A 819 -4.17 9.67 -12.12
C ALA A 819 -5.68 9.41 -12.12
N VAL A 820 -6.17 8.62 -13.06
CA VAL A 820 -7.57 8.19 -13.10
C VAL A 820 -7.89 7.30 -11.91
N ALA A 821 -7.03 6.34 -11.57
CA ALA A 821 -7.23 5.49 -10.38
C ALA A 821 -7.26 6.31 -9.07
N GLU A 822 -6.38 7.30 -8.93
CA GLU A 822 -6.38 8.22 -7.78
C GLU A 822 -7.65 9.10 -7.74
N ALA A 823 -8.13 9.56 -8.90
CA ALA A 823 -9.38 10.29 -9.00
C ALA A 823 -10.59 9.42 -8.63
N ILE A 824 -10.58 8.13 -9.00
CA ILE A 824 -11.60 7.17 -8.56
C ILE A 824 -11.60 7.06 -7.04
N GLN A 825 -10.44 6.86 -6.41
CA GLN A 825 -10.31 6.80 -4.95
C GLN A 825 -10.82 8.08 -4.26
N SER A 826 -10.49 9.25 -4.82
CA SER A 826 -10.92 10.54 -4.28
C SER A 826 -12.42 10.78 -4.46
N SER A 827 -13.00 10.33 -5.57
CA SER A 827 -14.44 10.44 -5.84
C SER A 827 -15.27 9.49 -5.00
N CYS A 828 -14.74 8.30 -4.70
CA CYS A 828 -15.41 7.21 -4.00
C CYS A 828 -14.64 6.81 -2.72
N PRO A 829 -14.51 7.69 -1.72
CA PRO A 829 -13.67 7.47 -0.53
C PRO A 829 -14.15 6.31 0.35
N GLU A 830 -15.41 5.88 0.21
CA GLU A 830 -15.95 4.73 0.92
C GLU A 830 -15.54 3.37 0.35
N VAL A 831 -14.99 3.33 -0.87
CA VAL A 831 -14.53 2.09 -1.49
C VAL A 831 -13.00 2.10 -1.56
N ASP A 832 -12.39 0.92 -1.40
CA ASP A 832 -10.95 0.76 -1.49
C ASP A 832 -10.54 0.61 -2.96
N ALA A 833 -10.08 1.69 -3.57
CA ALA A 833 -9.62 1.68 -4.96
C ALA A 833 -8.27 0.97 -5.14
N SER A 834 -7.59 0.56 -4.05
CA SER A 834 -6.38 -0.27 -4.15
C SER A 834 -6.69 -1.67 -4.69
N GLU A 835 -7.96 -2.06 -4.75
CA GLU A 835 -8.46 -3.29 -5.37
C GLU A 835 -8.60 -3.16 -6.90
N LEU A 836 -8.44 -1.95 -7.48
CA LEU A 836 -8.44 -1.75 -8.93
C LEU A 836 -7.13 -2.23 -9.59
N ARG A 837 -7.25 -2.75 -10.80
CA ARG A 837 -6.15 -3.23 -11.65
C ARG A 837 -6.14 -2.46 -12.94
N ILE A 838 -5.01 -1.78 -13.17
CA ILE A 838 -4.73 -1.09 -14.42
C ILE A 838 -4.13 -2.09 -15.39
N ASP A 839 -4.60 -2.09 -16.62
CA ASP A 839 -4.01 -2.80 -17.74
C ASP A 839 -3.99 -1.88 -18.97
N ILE A 840 -2.88 -1.89 -19.71
CA ILE A 840 -2.68 -1.01 -20.86
C ILE A 840 -2.60 -1.88 -22.11
N ALA A 841 -3.55 -1.70 -23.02
CA ALA A 841 -3.57 -2.34 -24.33
C ALA A 841 -2.96 -1.40 -25.38
N ALA A 842 -2.04 -1.95 -26.17
CA ALA A 842 -1.30 -1.21 -27.18
C ALA A 842 -2.22 -0.63 -28.26
N ALA A 843 -1.74 0.42 -28.91
CA ALA A 843 -2.49 1.12 -29.93
C ALA A 843 -2.82 0.23 -31.14
N ALA A 844 -4.11 0.19 -31.53
CA ALA A 844 -4.47 -0.36 -32.83
C ALA A 844 -4.01 0.63 -33.90
N ALA A 845 -3.10 0.21 -34.78
CA ALA A 845 -2.66 1.02 -35.91
C ALA A 845 -3.76 1.12 -36.97
N GLY A 846 -4.79 1.94 -36.71
CA GLY A 846 -5.71 2.41 -37.73
C GLY A 846 -5.06 3.53 -38.55
N GLU A 847 -5.39 3.62 -39.83
CA GLU A 847 -4.89 4.68 -40.72
C GLU A 847 -5.36 6.07 -40.23
N GLY A 848 -4.53 6.78 -39.47
CA GLY A 848 -4.64 8.22 -39.24
C GLY A 848 -4.35 8.74 -37.83
N GLU A 849 -4.66 8.00 -36.76
CA GLU A 849 -4.58 8.51 -35.37
C GLU A 849 -3.99 7.46 -34.42
N ARG A 850 -3.00 7.84 -33.61
CA ARG A 850 -2.35 6.94 -32.63
C ARG A 850 -3.18 6.88 -31.35
N VAL A 851 -3.93 5.80 -31.17
CA VAL A 851 -4.86 5.64 -30.05
C VAL A 851 -4.57 4.36 -29.29
N ALA A 852 -4.44 4.44 -27.96
CA ALA A 852 -4.27 3.29 -27.06
C ALA A 852 -5.47 3.16 -26.12
N ARG A 853 -5.58 2.01 -25.44
CA ARG A 853 -6.70 1.74 -24.53
C ARG A 853 -6.19 1.39 -23.13
N ILE A 854 -6.70 2.11 -22.13
CA ILE A 854 -6.44 1.84 -20.71
C ILE A 854 -7.68 1.14 -20.15
N HIS A 855 -7.50 0.00 -19.50
CA HIS A 855 -8.53 -0.71 -18.75
C HIS A 855 -8.24 -0.55 -17.26
N ILE A 856 -9.25 -0.18 -16.48
CA ILE A 856 -9.20 -0.15 -15.02
C ILE A 856 -10.32 -1.06 -14.54
N SER A 857 -9.95 -2.24 -14.09
CA SER A 857 -10.87 -3.32 -13.73
C SER A 857 -10.81 -3.60 -12.23
N GLU A 858 -11.95 -3.97 -11.65
CA GLU A 858 -11.97 -4.53 -10.31
C GLU A 858 -11.30 -5.91 -10.31
N ASP A 859 -10.74 -6.34 -9.17
CA ASP A 859 -10.02 -7.62 -9.08
C ASP A 859 -10.86 -8.79 -8.59
N GLU A 860 -12.18 -8.59 -8.43
CA GLU A 860 -13.11 -9.61 -7.94
C GLU A 860 -14.34 -9.85 -8.83
N PRO A 861 -14.85 -11.10 -8.87
CA PRO A 861 -16.01 -11.47 -9.68
C PRO A 861 -17.33 -10.83 -9.24
N GLY A 862 -18.09 -10.39 -10.24
CA GLY A 862 -19.38 -9.75 -10.01
C GLY A 862 -19.28 -8.32 -9.51
N GLY A 863 -18.06 -7.82 -9.36
CA GLY A 863 -17.71 -6.46 -8.97
C GLY A 863 -17.72 -6.19 -7.46
N LEU A 864 -16.74 -5.38 -7.03
CA LEU A 864 -16.59 -4.75 -5.73
C LEU A 864 -17.47 -3.51 -5.58
N GLY A 865 -18.08 -3.02 -6.67
CA GLY A 865 -18.94 -1.84 -6.65
C GLY A 865 -18.20 -0.51 -6.58
N VAL A 866 -16.86 -0.50 -6.74
CA VAL A 866 -16.04 0.69 -6.94
C VAL A 866 -16.45 1.37 -8.25
N VAL A 867 -16.49 0.60 -9.34
CA VAL A 867 -16.81 1.09 -10.69
C VAL A 867 -18.26 1.51 -10.80
N GLU A 868 -19.20 0.79 -10.18
CA GLU A 868 -20.60 1.22 -10.13
C GLU A 868 -20.76 2.55 -9.37
N ALA A 869 -20.09 2.70 -8.22
CA ALA A 869 -20.12 3.94 -7.44
C ALA A 869 -19.48 5.12 -8.19
N LEU A 870 -18.42 4.85 -8.95
CA LEU A 870 -17.82 5.81 -9.86
C LEU A 870 -18.81 6.25 -10.93
N VAL A 871 -19.47 5.32 -11.61
CA VAL A 871 -20.43 5.62 -12.68
C VAL A 871 -21.56 6.51 -12.17
N ASP A 872 -22.14 6.17 -11.02
CA ASP A 872 -23.22 6.96 -10.42
C ASP A 872 -22.76 8.41 -10.14
N ARG A 873 -21.57 8.60 -9.55
CA ARG A 873 -21.01 9.94 -9.28
C ARG A 873 -20.58 10.70 -10.53
N TYR A 874 -20.05 9.98 -11.51
CA TYR A 874 -19.62 10.57 -12.77
C TYR A 874 -20.81 11.13 -13.53
N VAL A 875 -21.93 10.40 -13.57
CA VAL A 875 -23.16 10.86 -14.23
C VAL A 875 -23.74 12.10 -13.53
N GLU A 876 -23.59 12.22 -12.21
CA GLU A 876 -24.00 13.41 -11.46
C GLU A 876 -23.15 14.66 -11.76
N ASP A 877 -21.82 14.52 -11.83
CA ASP A 877 -20.89 15.61 -12.12
C ASP A 877 -19.58 15.15 -12.81
N PRO A 878 -19.56 15.06 -14.16
CA PRO A 878 -18.38 14.65 -14.91
C PRO A 878 -17.19 15.61 -14.72
N ARG A 879 -17.47 16.92 -14.60
CA ARG A 879 -16.43 17.96 -14.49
C ARG A 879 -15.65 17.81 -13.19
N ASN A 880 -16.35 17.50 -12.09
CA ASN A 880 -15.71 17.23 -10.81
C ASN A 880 -14.73 16.05 -10.89
N PHE A 881 -15.10 14.96 -11.57
CA PHE A 881 -14.19 13.80 -11.75
C PHE A 881 -12.90 14.20 -12.49
N TRP A 882 -13.00 14.90 -13.61
CA TRP A 882 -11.81 15.36 -14.34
C TRP A 882 -10.99 16.40 -13.58
N SER A 883 -11.62 17.22 -12.73
CA SER A 883 -10.89 18.10 -11.80
C SER A 883 -10.12 17.31 -10.74
N LEU A 884 -10.61 16.15 -10.31
CA LEU A 884 -9.85 15.24 -9.43
C LEU A 884 -8.67 14.61 -10.18
N VAL A 885 -8.82 14.26 -11.46
CA VAL A 885 -7.70 13.81 -12.31
C VAL A 885 -6.64 14.91 -12.45
N GLU A 886 -7.06 16.17 -12.66
CA GLU A 886 -6.15 17.33 -12.66
C GLU A 886 -5.43 17.52 -11.31
N THR A 887 -6.13 17.27 -10.21
CA THR A 887 -5.57 17.36 -8.86
C THR A 887 -4.51 16.27 -8.64
N ALA A 888 -4.77 15.03 -9.07
CA ALA A 888 -3.80 13.94 -9.02
C ALA A 888 -2.55 14.21 -9.88
N LEU A 889 -2.68 14.98 -10.97
CA LEU A 889 -1.59 15.40 -11.84
C LEU A 889 -0.97 16.75 -11.46
N SER A 890 -1.41 17.36 -10.36
CA SER A 890 -0.84 18.61 -9.84
C SER A 890 0.44 18.36 -9.03
N ALA A 891 1.11 19.44 -8.61
CA ALA A 891 2.33 19.33 -7.82
C ALA A 891 2.07 18.57 -6.50
N CYS A 892 2.88 17.55 -6.24
CA CYS A 892 2.74 16.75 -5.03
C CYS A 892 3.25 17.48 -3.78
N ASP A 893 2.94 16.97 -2.59
CA ASP A 893 3.37 17.61 -1.33
C ASP A 893 4.88 17.76 -1.22
N GLY A 894 5.67 16.81 -1.73
CA GLY A 894 7.13 16.96 -1.75
C GLY A 894 7.63 18.11 -2.62
N GLU A 895 6.99 18.35 -3.77
CA GLU A 895 7.31 19.51 -4.62
C GLU A 895 6.90 20.82 -3.95
N ARG A 896 5.77 20.82 -3.23
CA ARG A 896 5.33 21.96 -2.43
C ARG A 896 6.28 22.24 -1.26
N VAL A 897 6.82 21.20 -0.62
CA VAL A 897 7.87 21.31 0.40
C VAL A 897 9.12 21.94 -0.20
N ASP A 898 9.59 21.46 -1.36
CA ASP A 898 10.75 22.05 -2.04
C ASP A 898 10.56 23.54 -2.34
N GLU A 899 9.43 23.91 -2.95
CA GLU A 899 9.11 25.30 -3.27
C GLU A 899 9.06 26.18 -2.00
N ASN A 900 8.35 25.74 -0.96
CA ASN A 900 8.18 26.52 0.27
C ASN A 900 9.48 26.62 1.08
N MET A 901 10.27 25.56 1.17
CA MET A 901 11.55 25.58 1.88
C MET A 901 12.55 26.52 1.21
N ARG A 902 12.56 26.59 -0.13
CA ARG A 902 13.37 27.57 -0.88
C ARG A 902 12.95 29.00 -0.61
N ARG A 903 11.64 29.27 -0.66
CA ARG A 903 11.09 30.61 -0.34
C ARG A 903 11.37 30.99 1.11
N PHE A 904 11.27 30.03 2.03
CA PHE A 904 11.64 30.23 3.43
C PHE A 904 13.12 30.59 3.57
N LEU A 905 14.04 29.85 2.93
CA LEU A 905 15.48 30.13 2.99
C LEU A 905 15.83 31.51 2.41
N ALA A 906 15.13 31.95 1.37
CA ALA A 906 15.30 33.29 0.80
C ALA A 906 14.90 34.41 1.79
N LEU A 907 13.95 34.14 2.68
CA LEU A 907 13.45 35.09 3.68
C LEU A 907 14.05 34.90 5.08
N ALA A 908 14.73 33.78 5.34
CA ALA A 908 15.19 33.38 6.68
C ALA A 908 16.16 34.39 7.33
N SER A 909 16.89 35.16 6.53
CA SER A 909 17.81 36.20 6.98
C SER A 909 17.15 37.58 7.16
N SER A 910 15.88 37.72 6.80
CA SER A 910 15.15 38.99 6.80
C SER A 910 14.10 39.04 7.93
N SER A 911 13.92 40.22 8.53
CA SER A 911 12.80 40.47 9.47
C SER A 911 11.48 40.49 8.68
N PRO A 912 10.36 39.96 9.22
CA PRO A 912 10.16 39.44 10.59
C PRO A 912 10.59 37.99 10.86
N ILE A 913 10.99 37.20 9.84
CA ILE A 913 11.30 35.77 10.04
C ILE A 913 12.54 35.58 10.92
N ALA A 914 13.64 36.29 10.61
CA ALA A 914 14.91 36.15 11.34
C ALA A 914 14.75 36.33 12.87
N ASP A 915 13.90 37.28 13.28
CA ASP A 915 13.62 37.57 14.68
C ASP A 915 12.91 36.40 15.39
N ARG A 916 12.00 35.71 14.69
CA ARG A 916 11.29 34.54 15.23
C ARG A 916 12.19 33.31 15.33
N LEU A 917 13.09 33.12 14.37
CA LEU A 917 14.09 32.04 14.43
C LEU A 917 15.05 32.23 15.60
N ALA A 918 15.48 33.47 15.86
CA ALA A 918 16.30 33.78 17.02
C ALA A 918 15.58 33.47 18.34
N HIS A 919 14.29 33.77 18.43
CA HIS A 919 13.48 33.46 19.61
C HIS A 919 13.36 31.95 19.87
N ILE A 920 13.09 31.16 18.82
CA ILE A 920 13.05 29.68 18.91
C ILE A 920 14.39 29.11 19.40
N ARG A 921 15.51 29.62 18.89
CA ARG A 921 16.86 29.17 19.29
C ARG A 921 17.24 29.54 20.71
N ALA A 922 16.70 30.64 21.22
CA ALA A 922 16.94 31.11 22.58
C ALA A 922 16.04 30.45 23.62
N ALA A 923 15.04 29.66 23.20
CA ALA A 923 14.11 28.99 24.11
C ALA A 923 14.84 27.97 25.01
N GLY A 924 14.78 28.18 26.32
CA GLY A 924 15.35 27.28 27.33
C GLY A 924 14.38 26.27 27.91
N ASP A 925 13.08 26.44 27.63
CA ASP A 925 11.99 25.58 28.12
C ASP A 925 10.96 25.32 27.02
N LEU A 926 10.10 24.32 27.26
CA LEU A 926 9.08 23.89 26.32
C LEU A 926 8.04 24.98 26.04
N ALA A 927 7.63 25.75 27.06
CA ALA A 927 6.62 26.79 26.91
C ALA A 927 7.08 27.91 25.95
N SER A 928 8.33 28.37 26.11
CA SER A 928 8.96 29.38 25.25
C SER A 928 9.15 28.86 23.83
N LEU A 929 9.51 27.57 23.68
CA LEU A 929 9.66 26.94 22.37
C LEU A 929 8.31 26.87 21.62
N THR A 930 7.26 26.43 22.31
CA THR A 930 5.90 26.34 21.76
C THR A 930 5.39 27.71 21.32
N GLU A 931 5.59 28.74 22.13
CA GLU A 931 5.23 30.12 21.80
C GLU A 931 6.03 30.65 20.59
N GLY A 932 7.34 30.37 20.53
CA GLY A 932 8.18 30.75 19.39
C GLY A 932 7.70 30.13 18.07
N TRP A 933 7.34 28.85 18.07
CA TRP A 933 6.74 28.20 16.90
C TRP A 933 5.40 28.78 16.51
N ARG A 934 4.53 29.12 17.48
CA ARG A 934 3.24 29.77 17.21
C ARG A 934 3.41 31.12 16.52
N GLN A 935 4.37 31.93 16.99
CA GLN A 935 4.66 33.23 16.38
C GLN A 935 5.29 33.09 14.99
N LEU A 936 6.20 32.12 14.79
CA LEU A 936 6.78 31.85 13.48
C LEU A 936 5.71 31.48 12.47
N ARG A 937 4.77 30.59 12.83
CA ARG A 937 3.64 30.20 11.95
C ARG A 937 2.77 31.39 11.55
N THR A 938 2.51 32.30 12.49
CA THR A 938 1.73 33.52 12.21
C THR A 938 2.44 34.38 11.16
N VAL A 939 3.74 34.63 11.36
CA VAL A 939 4.55 35.43 10.44
C VAL A 939 4.70 34.76 9.08
N MET A 940 4.93 33.45 9.03
CA MET A 940 5.02 32.68 7.79
C MET A 940 3.74 32.84 6.96
N PHE A 941 2.57 32.76 7.60
CA PHE A 941 1.29 32.97 6.94
C PHE A 941 1.16 34.38 6.36
N GLU A 942 1.55 35.41 7.12
CA GLU A 942 1.52 36.82 6.71
C GLU A 942 2.43 37.12 5.50
N VAL A 943 3.60 36.48 5.40
CA VAL A 943 4.53 36.67 4.26
C VAL A 943 4.26 35.72 3.09
N GLY A 944 3.18 34.95 3.17
CA GLY A 944 2.72 34.12 2.08
C GLY A 944 3.34 32.72 1.99
N LEU A 945 4.05 32.26 3.04
CA LEU A 945 4.59 30.91 3.13
C LEU A 945 3.54 29.92 3.63
N ALA A 946 3.52 28.72 3.07
CA ALA A 946 2.66 27.65 3.57
C ALA A 946 3.04 27.29 5.00
N CYS A 947 2.02 27.11 5.84
CA CYS A 947 2.16 26.78 7.26
C CYS A 947 1.56 25.42 7.59
N ASP A 948 1.47 24.55 6.58
CA ASP A 948 1.02 23.19 6.76
C ASP A 948 2.01 22.39 7.62
N HIS A 949 1.51 21.26 8.13
CA HIS A 949 2.26 20.45 9.07
C HIS A 949 3.59 19.93 8.47
N SER A 950 3.62 19.60 7.19
CA SER A 950 4.80 19.05 6.52
C SER A 950 5.96 20.05 6.51
N ILE A 951 5.67 21.33 6.26
CA ILE A 951 6.67 22.41 6.29
C ILE A 951 7.19 22.62 7.70
N VAL A 952 6.31 22.70 8.70
CA VAL A 952 6.72 22.90 10.11
C VAL A 952 7.62 21.75 10.58
N SER A 953 7.24 20.52 10.24
CA SER A 953 8.04 19.34 10.56
C SER A 953 9.41 19.41 9.90
N ALA A 954 9.49 19.68 8.59
CA ALA A 954 10.75 19.81 7.85
C ALA A 954 11.66 20.92 8.41
N LEU A 955 11.09 22.07 8.80
CA LEU A 955 11.83 23.14 9.46
C LEU A 955 12.41 22.68 10.80
N SER A 956 11.62 21.98 11.61
CA SER A 956 12.03 21.51 12.95
C SER A 956 13.12 20.44 12.90
N THR A 957 13.01 19.49 11.98
CA THR A 957 13.89 18.33 11.87
C THR A 957 15.19 18.65 11.14
N ARG A 958 15.19 19.63 10.22
CA ARG A 958 16.36 19.92 9.36
C ARG A 958 17.09 21.19 9.77
N LEU A 959 16.36 22.31 9.88
CA LEU A 959 16.94 23.64 10.05
C LEU A 959 16.99 24.12 11.51
N LEU A 960 15.94 23.86 12.29
CA LEU A 960 15.74 24.37 13.65
C LEU A 960 16.00 23.31 14.73
N ARG A 961 16.92 22.38 14.45
CA ARG A 961 17.37 21.39 15.42
C ARG A 961 17.99 22.04 16.66
N PRO A 962 17.94 21.40 17.84
CA PRO A 962 18.67 21.85 19.01
C PRO A 962 20.16 22.08 18.69
N GLY A 963 20.70 23.24 19.06
CA GLY A 963 22.08 23.63 18.75
C GLY A 963 22.30 24.17 17.32
N SER A 964 21.25 24.32 16.51
CA SER A 964 21.34 24.97 15.19
C SER A 964 21.68 26.46 15.30
N SER A 965 22.31 26.99 14.26
CA SER A 965 22.69 28.41 14.14
C SER A 965 22.40 28.92 12.74
N PRO A 966 22.34 30.25 12.51
CA PRO A 966 22.12 30.84 11.17
C PRO A 966 23.09 30.35 10.08
N ALA A 967 24.25 29.83 10.47
CA ALA A 967 25.21 29.23 9.55
C ALA A 967 24.66 27.99 8.83
N LEU A 968 23.69 27.30 9.44
CA LEU A 968 23.05 26.13 8.87
C LEU A 968 22.12 26.51 7.72
N GLU A 969 21.25 27.51 7.88
CA GLU A 969 20.41 28.03 6.80
C GLU A 969 21.28 28.52 5.63
N GLY A 970 22.38 29.23 5.93
CA GLY A 970 23.33 29.67 4.90
C GLY A 970 24.06 28.52 4.20
N LEU A 971 24.27 27.37 4.86
CA LEU A 971 24.82 26.16 4.22
C LEU A 971 23.78 25.49 3.33
N VAL A 972 22.56 25.33 3.82
CA VAL A 972 21.46 24.72 3.06
C VAL A 972 21.13 25.54 1.83
N ALA A 973 21.05 26.87 1.95
CA ALA A 973 20.81 27.76 0.81
C ALA A 973 21.90 27.66 -0.28
N ASP A 974 23.18 27.61 0.12
CA ASP A 974 24.31 27.41 -0.80
C ASP A 974 24.28 26.03 -1.48
N LEU A 975 24.00 24.97 -0.72
CA LEU A 975 23.84 23.62 -1.27
C LEU A 975 22.71 23.57 -2.31
N VAL A 976 21.54 24.14 -2.01
CA VAL A 976 20.41 24.19 -2.95
C VAL A 976 20.77 24.99 -4.21
N GLY A 977 21.41 26.15 -4.06
CA GLY A 977 21.84 26.96 -5.21
C GLY A 977 22.87 26.26 -6.10
N ARG A 978 23.83 25.55 -5.50
CA ARG A 978 24.80 24.72 -6.24
C ARG A 978 24.12 23.58 -6.99
N TRP A 979 23.14 22.94 -6.37
CA TRP A 979 22.37 21.87 -7.01
C TRP A 979 21.62 22.39 -8.24
N ASP A 980 20.97 23.55 -8.14
CA ASP A 980 20.28 24.20 -9.26
C ASP A 980 21.24 24.59 -10.40
N ALA A 981 22.44 25.07 -10.05
CA ALA A 981 23.47 25.41 -11.02
C ALA A 981 23.95 24.18 -11.79
N ILE A 982 24.12 23.03 -11.11
CA ILE A 982 24.49 21.77 -11.75
C ILE A 982 23.40 21.30 -12.70
N GLU A 983 22.14 21.21 -12.25
CA GLU A 983 21.03 20.76 -13.10
C GLU A 983 20.80 21.69 -14.29
N SER A 984 20.92 23.01 -14.09
CA SER A 984 20.74 23.99 -15.16
C SER A 984 21.85 23.92 -16.19
N ARG A 985 23.09 23.67 -15.76
CA ARG A 985 24.25 23.54 -16.63
C ARG A 985 24.25 22.23 -17.41
N LEU A 986 23.92 21.12 -16.76
CA LEU A 986 23.96 19.78 -17.37
C LEU A 986 22.68 19.43 -18.14
N GLY A 987 21.56 20.10 -17.85
CA GLY A 987 20.29 19.83 -18.53
C GLY A 987 19.71 18.46 -18.18
N VAL A 988 19.93 17.98 -16.95
CA VAL A 988 19.39 16.72 -16.40
C VAL A 988 18.96 16.91 -14.94
N ASP A 989 17.97 16.13 -14.48
CA ASP A 989 17.64 16.03 -13.05
C ASP A 989 18.79 15.34 -12.29
N VAL A 990 19.21 15.88 -11.15
CA VAL A 990 20.25 15.24 -10.33
C VAL A 990 19.62 14.75 -9.04
N GLU A 991 19.72 13.46 -8.76
CA GLU A 991 19.18 12.88 -7.53
C GLU A 991 19.93 13.37 -6.28
N LEU A 992 19.22 13.44 -5.14
CA LEU A 992 19.78 13.92 -3.87
C LEU A 992 21.09 13.24 -3.47
N ARG A 993 21.21 11.91 -3.65
CA ARG A 993 22.43 11.18 -3.29
C ARG A 993 23.59 11.51 -4.23
N VAL A 994 23.31 11.66 -5.52
CA VAL A 994 24.30 12.06 -6.52
C VAL A 994 24.81 13.46 -6.19
N PHE A 995 23.89 14.39 -5.90
CA PHE A 995 24.26 15.74 -5.47
C PHE A 995 25.04 15.73 -4.14
N ALA A 996 24.62 14.96 -3.15
CA ALA A 996 25.30 14.86 -1.86
C ALA A 996 26.74 14.36 -2.01
N TYR A 997 26.99 13.43 -2.93
CA TYR A 997 28.34 12.98 -3.28
C TYR A 997 29.19 14.10 -3.92
N VAL A 998 28.62 14.82 -4.90
CA VAL A 998 29.29 15.97 -5.53
C VAL A 998 29.62 17.04 -4.49
N ALA A 999 28.65 17.39 -3.64
CA ALA A 999 28.82 18.40 -2.60
C ALA A 999 29.81 17.97 -1.50
N ALA A 1000 29.83 16.69 -1.10
CA ALA A 1000 30.79 16.17 -0.12
C ALA A 1000 32.24 16.15 -0.64
N SER A 1001 32.41 16.16 -1.97
CA SER A 1001 33.72 16.24 -2.62
C SER A 1001 34.33 17.65 -2.53
N ASP A 1002 33.52 18.68 -2.31
CA ASP A 1002 33.98 20.06 -2.11
C ASP A 1002 34.61 20.24 -0.70
N PRO A 1003 35.92 20.59 -0.60
CA PRO A 1003 36.59 20.81 0.68
C PRO A 1003 35.97 21.92 1.55
N GLU A 1004 35.35 22.94 0.94
CA GLU A 1004 34.68 24.02 1.65
C GLU A 1004 33.41 23.55 2.34
N ILE A 1005 32.57 22.79 1.62
CA ILE A 1005 31.34 22.21 2.17
C ILE A 1005 31.68 21.28 3.34
N ARG A 1006 32.70 20.42 3.18
CA ARG A 1006 33.17 19.53 4.24
C ARG A 1006 33.59 20.30 5.50
N ARG A 1007 34.35 21.39 5.34
CA ARG A 1007 34.78 22.25 6.45
C ARG A 1007 33.59 22.89 7.18
N ARG A 1008 32.60 23.37 6.44
CA ARG A 1008 31.38 23.98 7.01
C ARG A 1008 30.51 22.96 7.74
N LEU A 1009 30.34 21.76 7.19
CA LEU A 1009 29.62 20.65 7.82
C LEU A 1009 30.27 20.24 9.15
N GLN A 1010 31.60 20.09 9.17
CA GLN A 1010 32.36 19.76 10.38
C GLN A 1010 32.22 20.84 11.46
N GLY A 1011 32.21 22.12 11.06
CA GLY A 1011 31.98 23.24 11.97
C GLY A 1011 30.59 23.25 12.61
N ILE A 1012 29.58 22.72 11.92
CA ILE A 1012 28.19 22.66 12.41
C ILE A 1012 27.96 21.42 13.29
N ALA A 1013 28.50 20.25 12.93
CA ALA A 1013 28.10 18.99 13.55
C ALA A 1013 28.81 18.67 14.88
N MET A 1014 29.85 19.40 15.27
CA MET A 1014 30.65 19.15 16.51
C MET A 1014 31.17 17.69 16.68
N VAL A 1015 31.24 16.88 15.62
CA VAL A 1015 31.75 15.49 15.64
C VAL A 1015 33.12 15.40 14.97
N ARG A 1016 34.00 14.52 15.48
CA ARG A 1016 35.30 14.24 14.85
C ARG A 1016 35.10 13.58 13.49
N ALA A 1017 35.54 14.28 12.45
CA ALA A 1017 35.68 13.76 11.10
C ALA A 1017 36.60 12.53 11.07
N GLY A 1018 36.15 11.46 10.41
CA GLY A 1018 36.94 10.24 10.30
C GLY A 1018 36.24 9.05 9.64
N GLN A 1019 34.91 9.04 9.55
CA GLN A 1019 34.17 7.96 8.89
C GLN A 1019 33.88 8.30 7.42
N PRO A 1020 34.36 7.49 6.45
CA PRO A 1020 34.02 7.65 5.02
C PRO A 1020 32.50 7.65 4.81
N GLY A 1021 31.97 8.61 4.06
CA GLY A 1021 30.54 8.69 3.72
C GLY A 1021 29.65 9.40 4.77
N TRP A 1022 30.20 9.81 5.92
CA TRP A 1022 29.44 10.57 6.93
C TRP A 1022 28.92 11.91 6.39
N GLU A 1023 29.73 12.62 5.60
CA GLU A 1023 29.35 13.90 4.98
C GLU A 1023 28.13 13.75 4.06
N ILE A 1024 28.11 12.69 3.25
CA ILE A 1024 26.99 12.38 2.34
C ILE A 1024 25.73 12.18 3.16
N GLY A 1025 25.80 11.39 4.24
CA GLY A 1025 24.68 11.19 5.15
C GLY A 1025 24.16 12.48 5.79
N GLN A 1026 25.05 13.38 6.20
CA GLN A 1026 24.66 14.70 6.74
C GLN A 1026 23.96 15.56 5.68
N ILE A 1027 24.49 15.62 4.45
CA ILE A 1027 23.88 16.42 3.38
C ILE A 1027 22.48 15.86 3.03
N VAL A 1028 22.33 14.54 2.93
CA VAL A 1028 21.03 13.88 2.72
C VAL A 1028 20.06 14.18 3.88
N GLY A 1029 20.54 14.27 5.12
CA GLY A 1029 19.70 14.64 6.27
C GLY A 1029 19.30 16.12 6.31
N LEU A 1030 20.09 17.00 5.69
CA LEU A 1030 19.83 18.43 5.62
C LEU A 1030 18.90 18.83 4.47
N LEU A 1031 18.98 18.12 3.35
CA LEU A 1031 18.25 18.40 2.12
C LEU A 1031 17.11 17.41 1.90
N TRP A 1032 16.09 17.84 1.15
CA TRP A 1032 14.94 17.04 0.78
C TRP A 1032 15.07 16.50 -0.66
N SER A 1033 14.25 15.51 -1.02
CA SER A 1033 14.23 14.92 -2.36
C SER A 1033 13.60 15.87 -3.38
N ARG A 1034 14.02 15.76 -4.65
CA ARG A 1034 13.47 16.50 -5.80
C ARG A 1034 13.58 15.69 -7.09
N GLY A 1035 12.99 16.19 -8.17
CA GLY A 1035 13.05 15.56 -9.50
C GLY A 1035 11.98 14.50 -9.75
N TYR A 1036 12.10 13.77 -10.87
CA TYR A 1036 11.03 12.87 -11.33
C TYR A 1036 10.72 11.70 -10.41
N ARG A 1037 11.69 11.18 -9.63
CA ARG A 1037 11.41 10.07 -8.69
C ARG A 1037 10.45 10.49 -7.58
N LEU A 1038 10.55 11.73 -7.11
CA LEU A 1038 9.59 12.29 -6.16
C LEU A 1038 8.19 12.39 -6.79
N ARG A 1039 8.10 12.99 -7.99
CA ARG A 1039 6.83 13.10 -8.73
C ARG A 1039 6.21 11.74 -9.01
N SER A 1040 7.02 10.80 -9.47
CA SER A 1040 6.58 9.44 -9.75
C SER A 1040 6.05 8.76 -8.50
N SER A 1041 6.71 8.93 -7.36
CA SER A 1041 6.29 8.29 -6.11
C SER A 1041 4.97 8.76 -5.54
N ALA A 1042 4.60 10.00 -5.82
CA ALA A 1042 3.31 10.56 -5.43
C ALA A 1042 2.14 9.99 -6.26
N LEU A 1043 2.45 9.43 -7.44
CA LEU A 1043 1.47 8.90 -8.36
C LEU A 1043 1.88 7.50 -8.84
N GLN A 1044 1.71 6.50 -7.99
CA GLN A 1044 2.02 5.10 -8.33
C GLN A 1044 0.81 4.21 -8.17
N SER A 1045 0.67 3.26 -9.09
CA SER A 1045 -0.29 2.18 -8.98
C SER A 1045 0.44 0.85 -8.89
N TYR A 1046 0.03 0.03 -7.92
CA TYR A 1046 0.55 -1.33 -7.76
C TYR A 1046 -0.22 -2.29 -8.66
N SER A 1047 0.49 -3.13 -9.42
CA SER A 1047 -0.09 -4.30 -10.09
C SER A 1047 0.71 -5.55 -9.73
N PRO A 1048 0.06 -6.64 -9.32
CA PRO A 1048 0.74 -7.90 -9.05
C PRO A 1048 1.12 -8.67 -10.33
N PHE A 1049 0.65 -8.21 -11.50
CA PHE A 1049 0.79 -8.93 -12.77
C PHE A 1049 1.88 -8.32 -13.66
N ARG A 1050 2.11 -7.01 -13.58
CA ARG A 1050 3.07 -6.30 -14.43
C ARG A 1050 3.70 -5.13 -13.68
N ASN A 1051 4.98 -4.87 -13.93
CA ASN A 1051 5.65 -3.64 -13.52
C ASN A 1051 5.51 -2.63 -14.66
N TYR A 1052 4.86 -1.49 -14.40
CA TYR A 1052 4.72 -0.40 -15.36
C TYR A 1052 5.89 0.60 -15.27
N GLU A 1053 6.09 1.37 -16.33
CA GLU A 1053 7.04 2.47 -16.32
C GLU A 1053 6.69 3.52 -15.26
N PRO A 1054 7.67 4.07 -14.52
CA PRO A 1054 7.40 5.09 -13.51
C PRO A 1054 6.69 6.32 -14.11
N THR A 1055 5.69 6.86 -13.42
CA THR A 1055 4.90 8.02 -13.89
C THR A 1055 5.71 9.33 -13.92
N ASP A 1056 5.25 10.33 -14.68
CA ASP A 1056 5.68 11.73 -14.53
C ASP A 1056 4.56 12.70 -14.93
N ARG A 1057 4.01 13.43 -13.94
CA ARG A 1057 2.91 14.40 -14.14
C ARG A 1057 3.23 15.50 -15.14
N LEU A 1058 4.51 15.80 -15.39
CA LEU A 1058 4.90 16.85 -16.34
C LEU A 1058 4.50 16.51 -17.78
N LEU A 1059 4.23 15.24 -18.10
CA LEU A 1059 3.64 14.81 -19.38
C LEU A 1059 2.25 15.41 -19.64
N PHE A 1060 1.57 15.87 -18.58
CA PHE A 1060 0.23 16.48 -18.65
C PHE A 1060 0.23 17.94 -18.18
N ALA A 1061 1.39 18.59 -18.05
CA ALA A 1061 1.48 19.97 -17.56
C ALA A 1061 0.60 20.94 -18.38
N ASP A 1062 0.60 20.79 -19.71
CA ASP A 1062 -0.20 21.63 -20.62
C ASP A 1062 -1.71 21.31 -20.58
N VAL A 1063 -2.08 20.12 -20.07
CA VAL A 1063 -3.48 19.71 -19.88
C VAL A 1063 -4.00 20.26 -18.55
N VAL A 1064 -3.22 20.16 -17.48
CA VAL A 1064 -3.59 20.62 -16.13
C VAL A 1064 -3.55 22.15 -16.01
N ARG A 1065 -2.59 22.79 -16.67
CA ARG A 1065 -2.45 24.25 -16.72
C ARG A 1065 -2.32 24.70 -18.18
N PRO A 1066 -3.42 24.70 -18.95
CA PRO A 1066 -3.37 25.18 -20.31
C PRO A 1066 -2.97 26.66 -20.29
N PRO A 1067 -1.82 27.03 -20.90
CA PRO A 1067 -1.28 28.39 -20.81
C PRO A 1067 -2.25 29.42 -21.39
N GLU A 1068 -3.11 28.98 -22.32
CA GLU A 1068 -4.15 29.81 -22.91
C GLU A 1068 -5.21 30.25 -21.87
N SER A 1069 -5.38 29.57 -20.74
CA SER A 1069 -6.48 29.83 -19.78
C SER A 1069 -6.17 30.84 -18.66
N ILE A 1070 -4.97 31.42 -18.63
CA ILE A 1070 -4.54 32.36 -17.58
C ILE A 1070 -4.78 33.81 -18.04
N VAL A 1071 -5.52 34.58 -17.24
CA VAL A 1071 -5.75 36.02 -17.45
C VAL A 1071 -5.11 36.80 -16.30
N ASP A 1072 -4.31 37.82 -16.62
CA ASP A 1072 -3.70 38.69 -15.62
C ASP A 1072 -4.71 39.71 -15.09
N SER A 1073 -4.96 39.74 -13.79
CA SER A 1073 -5.86 40.71 -13.14
C SER A 1073 -5.40 42.17 -13.24
N THR A 1074 -4.14 42.42 -13.61
CA THR A 1074 -3.60 43.77 -13.82
C THR A 1074 -3.98 44.35 -15.18
N ASP A 1075 -4.46 43.53 -16.12
CA ASP A 1075 -4.97 43.99 -17.41
C ASP A 1075 -6.28 44.77 -17.21
N PRO A 1076 -6.41 46.02 -17.67
CA PRO A 1076 -7.65 46.79 -17.56
C PRO A 1076 -8.90 46.10 -18.14
N GLN A 1077 -8.74 45.16 -19.08
CA GLN A 1077 -9.82 44.39 -19.72
C GLN A 1077 -9.89 42.93 -19.23
N TRP A 1078 -9.25 42.61 -18.10
CA TRP A 1078 -9.18 41.25 -17.57
C TRP A 1078 -10.58 40.61 -17.42
N ARG A 1079 -11.59 41.38 -17.03
CA ARG A 1079 -12.97 40.89 -16.83
C ARG A 1079 -13.63 40.42 -18.13
N ASP A 1080 -13.46 41.17 -19.22
CA ASP A 1080 -14.00 40.85 -20.54
C ASP A 1080 -13.30 39.62 -21.15
N ALA A 1081 -11.98 39.53 -20.93
CA ALA A 1081 -11.19 38.36 -21.32
C ALA A 1081 -11.69 37.11 -20.57
N VAL A 1082 -11.92 37.20 -19.25
CA VAL A 1082 -12.51 36.12 -18.46
C VAL A 1082 -13.89 35.72 -18.98
N ASP A 1083 -14.80 36.67 -19.24
CA ASP A 1083 -16.15 36.34 -19.75
C ASP A 1083 -16.11 35.66 -21.12
N THR A 1084 -15.15 36.03 -21.97
CA THR A 1084 -14.95 35.39 -23.26
C THR A 1084 -14.48 33.94 -23.06
N ARG A 1085 -13.50 33.73 -22.17
CA ARG A 1085 -13.00 32.37 -21.89
C ARG A 1085 -14.00 31.49 -21.17
N LEU A 1086 -14.79 32.02 -20.23
CA LEU A 1086 -15.86 31.26 -19.59
C LEU A 1086 -16.95 30.85 -20.59
N ARG A 1087 -17.22 31.64 -21.62
CA ARG A 1087 -18.14 31.25 -22.70
C ARG A 1087 -17.58 30.15 -23.60
N GLU A 1088 -16.27 30.14 -23.85
CA GLU A 1088 -15.62 29.19 -24.76
C GLU A 1088 -15.23 27.87 -24.07
N ALA A 1089 -14.73 27.94 -22.85
CA ALA A 1089 -14.08 26.83 -22.15
C ALA A 1089 -14.67 26.52 -20.76
N ALA A 1090 -15.71 27.26 -20.32
CA ALA A 1090 -16.38 27.14 -19.02
C ALA A 1090 -15.48 27.33 -17.78
N THR A 1091 -14.17 27.43 -17.95
CA THR A 1091 -13.19 27.58 -16.88
C THR A 1091 -12.12 28.59 -17.28
N VAL A 1092 -11.61 29.33 -16.31
CA VAL A 1092 -10.52 30.30 -16.50
C VAL A 1092 -9.74 30.47 -15.20
N THR A 1093 -8.46 30.79 -15.30
CA THR A 1093 -7.64 31.13 -14.13
C THR A 1093 -7.28 32.62 -14.20
N VAL A 1094 -7.57 33.36 -13.12
CA VAL A 1094 -7.18 34.77 -13.01
C VAL A 1094 -5.98 34.88 -12.08
N ARG A 1095 -4.87 35.43 -12.58
CA ARG A 1095 -3.64 35.63 -11.81
C ARG A 1095 -3.64 37.01 -11.17
N ALA A 1096 -3.52 37.04 -9.85
CA ALA A 1096 -3.47 38.24 -9.05
C ALA A 1096 -2.12 38.41 -8.35
N PRO A 1097 -1.44 39.56 -8.48
CA PRO A 1097 -0.09 39.73 -7.93
C PRO A 1097 -0.04 39.78 -6.40
N THR A 1098 -1.17 40.08 -5.73
CA THR A 1098 -1.26 40.24 -4.27
C THR A 1098 -2.54 39.63 -3.70
N ASP A 1099 -2.52 39.34 -2.39
CA ASP A 1099 -3.70 38.88 -1.63
C ASP A 1099 -4.89 39.86 -1.79
N ASP A 1100 -4.62 41.16 -1.76
CA ASP A 1100 -5.65 42.19 -1.93
C ASP A 1100 -6.29 42.16 -3.33
N SER A 1101 -5.47 42.00 -4.38
CA SER A 1101 -5.97 41.89 -5.75
C SER A 1101 -6.80 40.61 -5.93
N ALA A 1102 -6.34 39.49 -5.40
CA ALA A 1102 -7.07 38.23 -5.44
C ALA A 1102 -8.41 38.33 -4.70
N ALA A 1103 -8.43 38.97 -3.52
CA ALA A 1103 -9.65 39.24 -2.79
C ALA A 1103 -10.61 40.15 -3.56
N GLY A 1104 -10.09 41.07 -4.38
CA GLY A 1104 -10.87 41.88 -5.32
C GLY A 1104 -11.52 41.04 -6.42
N VAL A 1105 -10.74 40.18 -7.08
CA VAL A 1105 -11.23 39.24 -8.10
C VAL A 1105 -12.33 38.34 -7.54
N ILE A 1106 -12.14 37.74 -6.37
CA ILE A 1106 -13.15 36.88 -5.73
C ILE A 1106 -14.44 37.65 -5.45
N ARG A 1107 -14.35 38.87 -4.91
CA ARG A 1107 -15.51 39.72 -4.64
C ARG A 1107 -16.29 40.07 -5.91
N GLU A 1108 -15.59 40.35 -7.00
CA GLU A 1108 -16.20 40.64 -8.30
C GLU A 1108 -17.09 39.47 -8.76
N PHE A 1109 -16.58 38.23 -8.77
CA PHE A 1109 -17.36 37.07 -9.21
C PHE A 1109 -18.49 36.66 -8.25
N LEU A 1110 -18.34 36.96 -6.95
CA LEU A 1110 -19.41 36.75 -5.98
C LEU A 1110 -20.56 37.76 -6.15
N THR A 1111 -20.33 38.90 -6.80
CA THR A 1111 -21.30 40.00 -6.87
C THR A 1111 -21.82 40.31 -8.28
N VAL A 1112 -21.05 40.02 -9.32
CA VAL A 1112 -21.37 40.35 -10.72
C VAL A 1112 -21.52 39.07 -11.55
N PRO A 1113 -22.70 38.81 -12.16
CA PRO A 1113 -22.89 37.64 -13.02
C PRO A 1113 -22.15 37.80 -14.36
N THR A 1114 -21.86 36.66 -15.00
CA THR A 1114 -21.33 36.57 -16.37
C THR A 1114 -22.48 36.31 -17.35
N ASN A 1115 -22.49 37.07 -18.44
CA ASN A 1115 -23.45 36.88 -19.53
C ASN A 1115 -22.99 35.76 -20.49
N VAL A 1116 -23.81 34.72 -20.65
CA VAL A 1116 -23.64 33.66 -21.65
C VAL A 1116 -24.88 33.62 -22.56
N ASP A 1117 -24.68 34.02 -23.81
CA ASP A 1117 -25.76 34.22 -24.80
C ASP A 1117 -26.87 35.16 -24.28
N VAL A 1118 -27.99 34.62 -23.80
CA VAL A 1118 -29.16 35.37 -23.28
C VAL A 1118 -29.41 35.14 -21.78
N LEU A 1119 -28.52 34.41 -21.10
CA LEU A 1119 -28.65 34.04 -19.69
C LEU A 1119 -27.51 34.64 -18.86
N GLU A 1120 -27.84 35.04 -17.64
CA GLU A 1120 -26.88 35.47 -16.62
C GLU A 1120 -26.61 34.32 -15.66
N PHE A 1121 -25.34 33.97 -15.51
CA PHE A 1121 -24.89 32.92 -14.59
C PHE A 1121 -23.86 33.50 -13.62
N HIS A 1122 -23.84 33.00 -12.38
CA HIS A 1122 -22.82 33.37 -11.41
C HIS A 1122 -21.65 32.38 -11.47
N PRO A 1123 -20.46 32.82 -11.91
CA PRO A 1123 -19.28 31.97 -11.88
C PRO A 1123 -18.90 31.63 -10.44
N ARG A 1124 -18.38 30.42 -10.26
CA ARG A 1124 -17.94 29.92 -8.96
C ARG A 1124 -16.43 29.95 -8.91
N VAL A 1125 -15.90 30.42 -7.79
CA VAL A 1125 -14.47 30.24 -7.48
C VAL A 1125 -14.30 28.81 -6.98
N VAL A 1126 -13.56 28.01 -7.73
CA VAL A 1126 -13.38 26.56 -7.47
C VAL A 1126 -12.01 26.21 -6.93
N GLY A 1127 -11.04 27.14 -7.02
CA GLY A 1127 -9.72 26.92 -6.48
C GLY A 1127 -8.92 28.19 -6.29
N LEU A 1128 -8.01 28.15 -5.33
CA LEU A 1128 -6.99 29.16 -5.09
C LEU A 1128 -5.65 28.45 -5.01
N SER A 1129 -4.67 28.92 -5.78
CA SER A 1129 -3.30 28.43 -5.68
C SER A 1129 -2.33 29.60 -5.63
N ARG A 1130 -1.28 29.49 -4.83
CA ARG A 1130 -0.19 30.47 -4.80
C ARG A 1130 0.92 29.98 -5.73
N SER A 1131 1.47 30.89 -6.50
CA SER A 1131 2.65 30.67 -7.34
C SER A 1131 3.72 31.71 -7.03
N THR A 1132 4.87 31.63 -7.71
CA THR A 1132 5.91 32.66 -7.67
C THR A 1132 5.43 34.00 -8.23
N ASP A 1133 4.44 33.97 -9.14
CA ASP A 1133 3.99 35.13 -9.90
C ASP A 1133 2.72 35.78 -9.29
N GLY A 1134 2.21 35.25 -8.18
CA GLY A 1134 1.02 35.74 -7.50
C GLY A 1134 0.08 34.63 -7.03
N ILE A 1135 -1.22 34.92 -7.04
CA ILE A 1135 -2.31 34.06 -6.60
C ILE A 1135 -3.21 33.79 -7.79
N ASP A 1136 -3.34 32.52 -8.12
CA ASP A 1136 -4.18 32.05 -9.20
C ASP A 1136 -5.56 31.69 -8.63
N VAL A 1137 -6.59 32.40 -9.09
CA VAL A 1137 -8.00 32.20 -8.77
C VAL A 1137 -8.65 31.42 -9.91
N LYS A 1138 -8.95 30.14 -9.70
CA LYS A 1138 -9.63 29.29 -10.70
C LYS A 1138 -11.14 29.52 -10.60
N ILE A 1139 -11.74 29.88 -11.73
CA ILE A 1139 -13.16 30.23 -11.84
C ILE A 1139 -13.81 29.28 -12.84
N GLU A 1140 -15.00 28.82 -12.51
CA GLU A 1140 -15.80 27.90 -13.32
C GLU A 1140 -17.22 28.41 -13.50
N LEU A 1141 -17.79 28.15 -14.68
CA LEU A 1141 -19.20 28.31 -14.98
C LEU A 1141 -19.83 26.94 -15.25
N ARG A 1142 -20.53 26.40 -14.25
CA ARG A 1142 -21.08 25.03 -14.28
C ARG A 1142 -22.12 24.86 -15.40
N GLU A 1143 -22.86 25.93 -15.68
CA GLU A 1143 -23.98 25.97 -16.61
C GLU A 1143 -23.57 26.21 -18.07
N ALA A 1144 -22.27 26.43 -18.34
CA ALA A 1144 -21.74 26.59 -19.69
C ALA A 1144 -21.80 25.26 -20.46
N ARG A 1145 -22.71 25.22 -21.46
CA ARG A 1145 -23.03 24.15 -22.42
C ARG A 1145 -22.55 22.74 -22.03
N GLN A 1146 -23.48 21.96 -21.47
CA GLN A 1146 -23.54 20.51 -21.70
C GLN A 1146 -23.92 20.23 -23.15
#